data_AF-A0AAV2YFX7-F1
#
_entry.id   AF-A0AAV2YFX7-F1
#
_cell.length_a   1.000
_cell.length_b   1.000
_cell.length_c   1.000
_cell.angle_alpha   90.00
_cell.angle_beta   90.00
_cell.angle_gamma   90.00
#
_symmetry.space_group_name_H-M   'P 1'
#
loop_
_entity.id
_entity.type
_entity.pdbx_description
1 polymer ?
#
loop_
_entity_poly.entity_id
_entity_poly.type
_entity_poly.pdbx_seq_one_letter_code
_entity_poly.pdbx_strand_id
1 'polypeptide(L)'
;MRLPPPPPSPLFAAPGCAEMYAQSWNRGLEHSDPPVVARDRLPFVRRVQAPPRRSDDKRKAKFSLGVVSLGLVVGATLVAYQVNTNQPPNMRVEESGAMAPLEPMSLDFEQADIAAGGEFVVQLASKGFLCVDDGGGTKSGAVLTQGTCDPTNINQIFVYDAKNQMVKSARKNNLCWDDGGALFGLGLTSNQLWACDVNNKNQKWVYDSKTRMFKNPRKNNICLDDHGGRTPGANDIHPYSCDVNNANQRFLPVSLANMPKNPPYVVPAELFPGNEILLKMFDFNDICFHDGGKSTAGAADVTVWKCDRNDVSQLFTYDANTFQLRSARKKGLCLDDGGATKAGQKNMRLMNCDPNCVNQRFYYDPATMLFNNPLKGNLCLDSDGGRSNGGSKPHLWDCDQNNKNQRIEIIPRSPPAAKPFMVRSTGRYPLCLDAGGLSGFTMWTCIPDSPNQLFVYNAKHSMIHSASDDSLCWQDGGSIGKAFSLRACDVNNANQKFKYDSKTKLFSNPSKKNRCISHNGNTGSNKGLKCKVNALDQQFEIAQPNNVAASPTYTVPAALFAGQEIMLELAGKKGLCVDDGGESDDAITQVTMNTCDVSNPNQVFLYDPFTFQLRSARKPDLCLDDGGVVYGQLGFYKFWHCDPNDHNQRFFYDSSTLMLANPMKGMLCMDDGGGTRAKASTFRPNFCDGQSLNQRFRVRKLLKGDGTNPASWAPTDDSNPATRNTTGQS
;
A
#
# COMPACT_ATOMS: atom_id res chain seq x y z
N MET A 1 3.47 -52.26 43.87
CA MET A 1 3.74 -52.18 42.42
C MET A 1 3.16 -50.87 41.91
N ARG A 2 3.91 -50.05 41.19
CA ARG A 2 3.41 -48.80 40.57
C ARG A 2 3.10 -49.06 39.10
N LEU A 3 1.99 -48.52 38.61
CA LEU A 3 1.64 -48.55 37.18
C LEU A 3 2.63 -47.70 36.36
N PRO A 4 2.89 -48.04 35.09
CA PRO A 4 3.76 -47.25 34.23
C PRO A 4 3.12 -45.89 33.87
N PRO A 5 3.93 -44.86 33.57
CA PRO A 5 3.42 -43.57 33.11
C PRO A 5 2.81 -43.68 31.69
N PRO A 6 1.88 -42.78 31.31
CA PRO A 6 1.35 -42.73 29.96
C PRO A 6 2.45 -42.36 28.95
N PRO A 7 2.32 -42.78 27.67
CA PRO A 7 3.28 -42.42 26.63
C PRO A 7 3.31 -40.90 26.41
N PRO A 8 4.47 -40.31 26.07
CA PRO A 8 4.56 -38.89 25.79
C PRO A 8 3.76 -38.54 24.53
N SER A 9 2.92 -37.51 24.61
CA SER A 9 2.24 -36.93 23.45
C SER A 9 3.25 -36.46 22.41
N PRO A 10 2.97 -36.60 21.09
CA PRO A 10 3.91 -36.20 20.06
C PRO A 10 4.13 -34.69 20.09
N LEU A 11 5.37 -34.28 20.33
CA LEU A 11 5.84 -32.94 20.01
C LEU A 11 5.71 -32.74 18.50
N PHE A 12 4.76 -31.91 18.08
CA PHE A 12 4.67 -31.44 16.70
C PHE A 12 5.85 -30.51 16.41
N ALA A 13 6.99 -31.09 16.02
CA ALA A 13 7.89 -30.40 15.13
C ALA A 13 7.15 -30.14 13.82
N ALA A 14 7.19 -28.90 13.31
CA ALA A 14 6.69 -28.62 11.97
C ALA A 14 7.44 -29.53 10.97
N PRO A 15 6.75 -30.30 10.12
CA PRO A 15 7.42 -31.24 9.24
C PRO A 15 8.27 -30.48 8.22
N GLY A 16 9.59 -30.62 8.33
CA GLY A 16 10.48 -30.27 7.22
C GLY A 16 10.20 -31.21 6.04
N CYS A 17 10.32 -30.69 4.82
CA CYS A 17 10.20 -31.44 3.55
C CYS A 17 10.76 -32.87 3.68
N ALA A 18 9.89 -33.88 3.60
CA ALA A 18 10.34 -35.27 3.60
C ALA A 18 11.04 -35.58 2.27
N GLU A 19 12.28 -36.08 2.33
CA GLU A 19 13.00 -36.56 1.14
C GLU A 19 12.38 -37.90 0.69
N MET A 20 11.28 -37.82 -0.08
CA MET A 20 10.63 -38.98 -0.70
C MET A 20 11.50 -39.56 -1.82
N TYR A 21 12.50 -40.36 -1.43
CA TYR A 21 13.08 -41.35 -2.32
C TYR A 21 12.02 -42.43 -2.62
N ALA A 22 11.49 -42.42 -3.84
CA ALA A 22 10.52 -43.40 -4.29
C ALA A 22 11.15 -44.80 -4.36
N GLN A 23 10.86 -45.64 -3.36
CA GLN A 23 10.94 -47.08 -3.51
C GLN A 23 9.76 -47.60 -4.35
N SER A 24 9.94 -48.81 -4.91
CA SER A 24 8.99 -49.58 -5.73
C SER A 24 8.78 -49.10 -7.18
N TRP A 25 9.34 -49.87 -8.12
CA TRP A 25 8.57 -50.57 -9.14
C TRP A 25 9.15 -51.97 -9.30
N ASN A 26 8.35 -53.00 -8.99
CA ASN A 26 8.72 -54.41 -9.12
C ASN A 26 7.87 -55.04 -10.23
N ARG A 27 8.53 -55.41 -11.32
CA ARG A 27 8.12 -56.21 -12.51
C ARG A 27 9.08 -55.78 -13.63
N GLY A 28 10.00 -56.57 -14.16
CA GLY A 28 10.08 -58.03 -14.21
C GLY A 28 10.02 -58.46 -15.68
N LEU A 29 11.18 -58.67 -16.30
CA LEU A 29 11.39 -59.31 -17.60
C LEU A 29 12.82 -59.90 -17.65
N GLU A 30 13.01 -60.93 -18.45
CA GLU A 30 14.11 -61.91 -18.34
C GLU A 30 15.27 -61.66 -19.33
N HIS A 31 16.47 -62.18 -18.99
CA HIS A 31 17.63 -62.51 -19.85
C HIS A 31 18.26 -61.35 -20.71
N SER A 32 19.57 -61.26 -20.94
CA SER A 32 20.69 -62.22 -20.86
C SER A 32 22.07 -61.52 -20.72
N ASP A 33 22.99 -62.09 -19.93
CA ASP A 33 24.47 -61.91 -20.03
C ASP A 33 25.03 -62.69 -21.27
N PRO A 34 26.32 -62.59 -21.73
CA PRO A 34 27.57 -62.23 -21.01
C PRO A 34 28.61 -61.39 -21.85
N PRO A 35 29.96 -61.42 -21.65
CA PRO A 35 30.71 -60.59 -20.68
C PRO A 35 32.00 -59.91 -21.28
N VAL A 36 33.10 -59.83 -20.48
CA VAL A 36 34.49 -59.35 -20.75
C VAL A 36 34.62 -57.80 -20.90
N VAL A 37 35.62 -57.06 -20.39
CA VAL A 37 37.03 -57.32 -19.98
C VAL A 37 37.43 -56.50 -18.73
N ALA A 38 38.28 -57.06 -17.85
CA ALA A 38 38.92 -56.34 -16.72
C ALA A 38 40.38 -55.94 -17.03
N ARG A 39 40.90 -54.85 -16.42
CA ARG A 39 42.35 -54.58 -16.28
C ARG A 39 42.73 -53.60 -15.15
N ASP A 40 43.08 -54.18 -14.01
CA ASP A 40 44.26 -53.93 -13.15
C ASP A 40 45.06 -52.60 -13.15
N ARG A 41 45.25 -52.07 -11.91
CA ARG A 41 46.50 -51.55 -11.26
C ARG A 41 47.16 -50.24 -11.80
N LEU A 42 47.93 -49.44 -11.04
CA LEU A 42 48.22 -49.21 -9.59
C LEU A 42 48.90 -47.79 -9.48
N PRO A 43 49.22 -47.21 -8.30
CA PRO A 43 49.36 -45.76 -8.12
C PRO A 43 50.79 -45.20 -8.27
N PHE A 44 50.91 -43.87 -8.24
CA PHE A 44 52.18 -43.18 -8.01
C PHE A 44 52.12 -42.22 -6.82
N VAL A 45 53.12 -42.30 -5.94
CA VAL A 45 53.33 -41.45 -4.76
C VAL A 45 54.55 -40.58 -5.00
N ARG A 46 54.53 -39.31 -4.57
CA ARG A 46 55.76 -38.60 -4.16
C ARG A 46 55.49 -37.48 -3.15
N ARG A 47 56.12 -37.59 -1.97
CA ARG A 47 56.41 -36.47 -1.07
C ARG A 47 57.68 -35.75 -1.53
N VAL A 48 57.79 -34.46 -1.21
CA VAL A 48 59.09 -33.78 -0.97
C VAL A 48 58.95 -32.91 0.30
N GLN A 49 60.05 -32.74 1.04
CA GLN A 49 60.11 -32.10 2.36
C GLN A 49 60.50 -30.60 2.30
N ALA A 50 60.35 -29.90 3.44
CA ALA A 50 60.83 -28.52 3.70
C ALA A 50 62.38 -28.47 3.86
N PRO A 51 63.07 -27.31 4.10
CA PRO A 51 63.05 -26.59 5.40
C PRO A 51 63.28 -25.02 5.28
N PRO A 52 63.91 -24.24 6.22
CA PRO A 52 63.13 -23.41 7.18
C PRO A 52 63.69 -21.99 7.58
N ARG A 53 62.98 -21.30 8.51
CA ARG A 53 63.38 -20.11 9.35
C ARG A 53 63.51 -18.76 8.60
N ARG A 54 63.29 -17.57 9.21
CA ARG A 54 63.60 -17.08 10.58
C ARG A 54 62.72 -15.86 11.01
N SER A 55 62.51 -15.68 12.33
CA SER A 55 62.48 -14.43 13.18
C SER A 55 62.10 -13.06 12.58
N ASP A 56 61.47 -12.10 13.28
CA ASP A 56 60.86 -11.89 14.63
C ASP A 56 59.80 -10.75 14.41
N ASP A 57 58.91 -10.29 15.30
CA ASP A 57 59.09 -9.85 16.68
C ASP A 57 57.73 -9.65 17.42
N LYS A 58 57.77 -9.36 18.72
CA LYS A 58 56.66 -9.41 19.68
C LYS A 58 56.10 -8.02 20.02
N ARG A 59 54.82 -7.96 20.39
CA ARG A 59 54.34 -7.17 21.55
C ARG A 59 53.14 -7.85 22.23
N LYS A 60 53.10 -7.81 23.56
CA LYS A 60 52.11 -8.48 24.43
C LYS A 60 51.33 -7.45 25.24
N ALA A 61 50.02 -7.68 25.43
CA ALA A 61 49.25 -7.27 26.61
C ALA A 61 48.00 -8.18 26.69
N LYS A 62 48.04 -9.31 27.39
CA LYS A 62 47.65 -9.48 28.81
C LYS A 62 46.22 -9.00 29.15
N PHE A 63 45.30 -9.97 29.19
CA PHE A 63 44.10 -9.95 30.03
C PHE A 63 44.48 -9.93 31.52
N SER A 64 43.67 -9.29 32.36
CA SER A 64 43.59 -9.56 33.81
C SER A 64 42.22 -9.15 34.34
N LEU A 65 41.58 -10.06 35.08
CA LEU A 65 40.37 -9.79 35.86
C LEU A 65 40.70 -8.86 37.05
N GLY A 66 39.76 -8.00 37.43
CA GLY A 66 39.83 -7.20 38.65
C GLY A 66 38.42 -6.89 39.17
N VAL A 67 38.04 -7.51 40.28
CA VAL A 67 36.79 -7.20 41.00
C VAL A 67 37.10 -6.13 42.04
N VAL A 68 36.42 -4.99 41.98
CA VAL A 68 36.34 -4.03 43.11
C VAL A 68 34.93 -3.47 43.18
N SER A 69 34.32 -3.58 44.37
CA SER A 69 33.02 -3.01 44.72
C SER A 69 33.17 -1.57 45.23
N LEU A 70 32.28 -0.67 44.83
CA LEU A 70 31.84 0.57 45.50
C LEU A 70 30.68 1.12 44.64
N GLY A 71 29.65 1.83 45.09
CA GLY A 71 29.38 2.50 46.36
C GLY A 71 28.42 3.64 46.04
N LEU A 72 27.17 3.57 46.52
CA LEU A 72 26.07 4.43 46.11
C LEU A 72 26.10 5.78 46.85
N VAL A 73 26.16 6.92 46.15
CA VAL A 73 25.83 8.25 46.71
C VAL A 73 25.11 9.10 45.66
N VAL A 74 24.02 9.76 46.08
CA VAL A 74 23.22 10.70 45.30
C VAL A 74 23.77 12.13 45.45
N GLY A 75 23.84 12.90 44.37
CA GLY A 75 24.18 14.31 44.41
C GLY A 75 23.51 15.07 43.26
N ALA A 76 22.49 15.87 43.58
CA ALA A 76 21.81 16.74 42.61
C ALA A 76 22.46 18.14 42.60
N THR A 77 22.69 18.69 41.42
CA THR A 77 23.11 20.09 41.23
C THR A 77 22.00 20.90 40.58
N LEU A 78 21.44 21.83 41.36
CA LEU A 78 20.57 22.91 40.88
C LEU A 78 21.43 24.03 40.28
N VAL A 79 21.07 24.48 39.09
CA VAL A 79 21.42 25.83 38.59
C VAL A 79 20.12 26.51 38.19
N ALA A 80 19.82 27.62 38.84
CA ALA A 80 18.62 28.41 38.57
C ALA A 80 18.85 29.40 37.43
N TYR A 81 17.79 29.66 36.66
CA TYR A 81 17.67 30.92 35.92
C TYR A 81 16.26 31.48 36.14
N GLN A 82 16.19 32.79 36.38
CA GLN A 82 14.98 33.46 36.85
C GLN A 82 13.96 33.67 35.72
N VAL A 83 12.67 33.50 36.02
CA VAL A 83 11.57 34.04 35.22
C VAL A 83 10.91 35.14 36.05
N ASN A 84 10.78 36.33 35.46
CA ASN A 84 10.23 37.50 36.14
C ASN A 84 8.70 37.49 36.13
N THR A 85 8.07 37.85 37.25
CA THR A 85 6.62 37.77 37.48
C THR A 85 5.90 39.08 37.15
N ASN A 86 4.71 38.99 36.56
CA ASN A 86 3.64 39.99 36.69
C ASN A 86 2.25 39.31 36.53
N GLN A 87 1.25 39.81 37.25
CA GLN A 87 -0.10 39.26 37.51
C GLN A 87 -1.11 40.43 37.67
N PRO A 88 -2.43 40.24 37.92
CA PRO A 88 -3.38 39.16 37.58
C PRO A 88 -4.50 39.79 36.66
N PRO A 89 -5.85 39.75 36.83
CA PRO A 89 -6.79 38.84 37.53
C PRO A 89 -8.05 38.40 36.71
N ASN A 90 -9.01 37.76 37.39
CA ASN A 90 -10.38 37.36 37.00
C ASN A 90 -10.50 36.18 36.00
N MET A 91 -11.39 35.19 36.16
CA MET A 91 -12.50 35.01 37.13
C MET A 91 -12.82 33.51 37.40
N ARG A 92 -13.32 33.26 38.62
CA ARG A 92 -14.06 32.10 39.19
C ARG A 92 -14.62 31.01 38.24
N VAL A 93 -14.47 29.73 38.63
CA VAL A 93 -15.43 28.63 38.35
C VAL A 93 -15.62 27.80 39.63
N GLU A 94 -16.83 27.29 39.83
CA GLU A 94 -17.35 26.69 41.08
C GLU A 94 -17.24 25.15 41.12
N GLU A 95 -17.33 24.57 42.33
CA GLU A 95 -17.50 23.13 42.53
C GLU A 95 -18.96 22.68 42.32
N SER A 96 -19.15 21.65 41.51
CA SER A 96 -20.19 20.61 41.63
C SER A 96 -19.83 19.51 40.61
N GLY A 97 -20.14 18.23 40.75
CA GLY A 97 -20.86 17.42 41.72
C GLY A 97 -20.81 15.99 41.17
N ALA A 98 -20.94 14.96 42.00
CA ALA A 98 -20.72 13.57 41.55
C ALA A 98 -21.76 13.11 40.51
N MET A 99 -21.31 12.35 39.49
CA MET A 99 -22.20 11.63 38.57
C MET A 99 -22.11 10.10 38.75
N ALA A 100 -23.24 9.46 38.45
CA ALA A 100 -23.59 8.06 38.73
C ALA A 100 -22.70 7.01 38.00
N PRO A 101 -22.74 5.73 38.44
CA PRO A 101 -22.06 4.65 37.72
C PRO A 101 -22.59 4.50 36.28
N LEU A 102 -21.67 4.33 35.35
CA LEU A 102 -21.96 4.15 33.92
C LEU A 102 -22.67 2.82 33.66
N GLU A 103 -23.84 2.87 33.04
CA GLU A 103 -24.44 1.71 32.38
C GLU A 103 -23.60 1.27 31.16
N PRO A 104 -23.64 -0.02 30.77
CA PRO A 104 -22.79 -0.54 29.71
C PRO A 104 -23.18 0.04 28.35
N MET A 105 -22.24 0.79 27.78
CA MET A 105 -22.26 1.27 26.40
C MET A 105 -22.44 0.10 25.43
N SER A 106 -23.25 0.28 24.38
CA SER A 106 -23.41 -0.71 23.32
C SER A 106 -22.06 -1.06 22.69
N LEU A 107 -21.68 -2.34 22.75
CA LEU A 107 -20.51 -2.85 22.05
C LEU A 107 -20.76 -2.76 20.53
N ASP A 108 -19.82 -2.18 19.80
CA ASP A 108 -19.78 -2.32 18.35
C ASP A 108 -19.62 -3.81 17.98
N PHE A 109 -20.21 -4.25 16.87
CA PHE A 109 -20.33 -5.67 16.50
C PHE A 109 -18.98 -6.42 16.52
N GLU A 110 -17.91 -5.79 16.01
CA GLU A 110 -16.55 -6.35 16.03
C GLU A 110 -15.99 -6.55 17.44
N GLN A 111 -16.36 -5.67 18.40
CA GLN A 111 -15.92 -5.77 19.78
C GLN A 111 -16.69 -6.84 20.55
N ALA A 112 -17.94 -7.12 20.17
CA ALA A 112 -18.75 -8.21 20.73
C ALA A 112 -18.19 -9.60 20.35
N ASP A 113 -17.85 -9.82 19.08
CA ASP A 113 -17.26 -11.08 18.60
C ASP A 113 -15.93 -11.38 19.29
N ILE A 114 -15.08 -10.37 19.46
CA ILE A 114 -13.79 -10.49 20.15
C ILE A 114 -14.00 -10.76 21.65
N ALA A 115 -14.96 -10.09 22.29
CA ALA A 115 -15.29 -10.33 23.70
C ALA A 115 -15.91 -11.73 23.95
N ALA A 116 -16.55 -12.32 22.94
CA ALA A 116 -17.06 -13.70 22.96
C ALA A 116 -15.96 -14.78 22.81
N GLY A 117 -14.70 -14.38 22.67
CA GLY A 117 -13.56 -15.30 22.48
C GLY A 117 -13.27 -15.65 21.02
N GLY A 118 -13.79 -14.85 20.07
CA GLY A 118 -13.42 -14.95 18.66
C GLY A 118 -11.93 -14.71 18.42
N GLU A 119 -11.41 -15.29 17.34
CA GLU A 119 -10.03 -15.05 16.89
C GLU A 119 -9.94 -13.73 16.12
N PHE A 120 -8.88 -12.96 16.35
CA PHE A 120 -8.65 -11.67 15.70
C PHE A 120 -7.17 -11.41 15.43
N VAL A 121 -6.91 -10.52 14.48
CA VAL A 121 -5.60 -9.88 14.28
C VAL A 121 -5.64 -8.44 14.80
N VAL A 122 -4.49 -7.86 15.13
CA VAL A 122 -4.41 -6.47 15.61
C VAL A 122 -3.67 -5.61 14.59
N GLN A 123 -4.42 -4.95 13.71
CA GLN A 123 -3.90 -4.07 12.67
C GLN A 123 -3.49 -2.72 13.25
N LEU A 124 -2.40 -2.13 12.74
CA LEU A 124 -1.95 -0.79 13.11
C LEU A 124 -2.77 0.24 12.31
N ALA A 125 -3.62 1.01 12.99
CA ALA A 125 -4.70 1.78 12.39
C ALA A 125 -4.23 2.91 11.45
N SER A 126 -3.01 3.42 11.68
CA SER A 126 -2.35 4.45 10.86
C SER A 126 -1.47 3.87 9.75
N LYS A 127 -1.25 2.55 9.74
CA LYS A 127 -0.26 1.81 8.94
C LYS A 127 -0.87 0.50 8.42
N GLY A 128 -2.12 0.52 7.96
CA GLY A 128 -3.04 -0.63 7.82
C GLY A 128 -2.63 -1.85 6.98
N PHE A 129 -1.39 -1.95 6.53
CA PHE A 129 -0.77 -3.20 6.05
C PHE A 129 0.00 -3.95 7.15
N LEU A 130 0.24 -3.34 8.31
CA LEU A 130 0.94 -3.93 9.46
C LEU A 130 -0.02 -4.42 10.54
N CYS A 131 0.31 -5.54 11.15
CA CYS A 131 -0.36 -6.15 12.30
C CYS A 131 0.64 -6.47 13.41
N VAL A 132 0.19 -6.51 14.67
CA VAL A 132 1.00 -7.02 15.79
C VAL A 132 1.32 -8.50 15.56
N ASP A 133 2.59 -8.85 15.68
CA ASP A 133 3.11 -10.21 15.56
C ASP A 133 3.78 -10.59 16.89
N ASP A 134 3.56 -11.80 17.38
CA ASP A 134 4.09 -12.25 18.67
C ASP A 134 5.57 -12.69 18.62
N GLY A 135 6.25 -12.42 17.51
CA GLY A 135 7.69 -12.63 17.30
C GLY A 135 8.07 -14.09 17.05
N GLY A 136 7.10 -15.00 16.86
CA GLY A 136 7.37 -16.40 16.52
C GLY A 136 7.88 -17.28 17.67
N GLY A 137 8.35 -16.69 18.78
CA GLY A 137 8.84 -17.44 19.94
C GLY A 137 7.73 -18.25 20.61
N THR A 138 8.08 -19.46 21.08
CA THR A 138 7.14 -20.43 21.69
C THR A 138 7.28 -20.54 23.22
N LYS A 139 7.96 -19.56 23.83
CA LYS A 139 8.26 -19.52 25.28
C LYS A 139 8.11 -18.09 25.79
N SER A 140 8.02 -17.95 27.11
CA SER A 140 8.04 -16.65 27.79
C SER A 140 9.31 -15.86 27.46
N GLY A 141 9.16 -14.56 27.21
CA GLY A 141 10.24 -13.67 26.77
C GLY A 141 10.31 -13.46 25.24
N ALA A 142 9.38 -14.01 24.47
CA ALA A 142 9.27 -13.70 23.04
C ALA A 142 8.70 -12.28 22.85
N VAL A 143 9.48 -11.36 22.31
CA VAL A 143 9.09 -9.95 22.14
C VAL A 143 8.03 -9.80 21.04
N LEU A 144 6.99 -9.00 21.32
CA LEU A 144 6.02 -8.59 20.30
C LEU A 144 6.67 -7.62 19.33
N THR A 145 6.45 -7.84 18.05
CA THR A 145 6.89 -6.98 16.95
C THR A 145 5.69 -6.63 16.08
N GLN A 146 5.94 -6.01 14.93
CA GLN A 146 4.94 -5.83 13.89
C GLN A 146 5.30 -6.67 12.66
N GLY A 147 4.35 -7.38 12.09
CA GLY A 147 4.46 -8.07 10.81
C GLY A 147 3.55 -7.44 9.75
N THR A 148 3.70 -7.81 8.48
CA THR A 148 2.63 -7.56 7.50
C THR A 148 1.41 -8.37 7.91
N CYS A 149 0.22 -7.77 7.88
CA CYS A 149 -1.03 -8.46 8.21
C CYS A 149 -1.24 -9.68 7.30
N ASP A 150 -1.26 -10.86 7.89
CA ASP A 150 -1.54 -12.14 7.24
C ASP A 150 -2.49 -12.96 8.12
N PRO A 151 -3.76 -13.16 7.72
CA PRO A 151 -4.73 -13.95 8.50
C PRO A 151 -4.38 -15.45 8.55
N THR A 152 -3.37 -15.91 7.82
CA THR A 152 -2.83 -17.28 7.93
C THR A 152 -1.60 -17.38 8.85
N ASN A 153 -1.00 -16.24 9.23
CA ASN A 153 0.16 -16.22 10.12
C ASN A 153 -0.26 -16.49 11.57
N ILE A 154 0.10 -17.69 12.05
CA ILE A 154 -0.20 -18.17 13.41
C ILE A 154 0.32 -17.27 14.55
N ASN A 155 1.28 -16.39 14.28
CA ASN A 155 1.87 -15.46 15.25
C ASN A 155 1.08 -14.14 15.39
N GLN A 156 0.13 -13.87 14.50
CA GLN A 156 -0.69 -12.65 14.49
C GLN A 156 -2.13 -12.87 14.95
N ILE A 157 -2.50 -14.13 15.23
CA ILE A 157 -3.86 -14.51 15.62
C ILE A 157 -3.94 -14.58 17.16
N PHE A 158 -4.83 -13.79 17.72
CA PHE A 158 -5.04 -13.65 19.15
C PHE A 158 -6.49 -13.98 19.56
N VAL A 159 -6.68 -14.28 20.85
CA VAL A 159 -7.99 -14.45 21.50
C VAL A 159 -8.02 -13.60 22.77
N TYR A 160 -9.16 -12.97 23.04
CA TYR A 160 -9.32 -12.09 24.20
C TYR A 160 -10.10 -12.80 25.33
N ASP A 161 -9.47 -12.87 26.50
CA ASP A 161 -10.12 -13.32 27.73
C ASP A 161 -10.70 -12.12 28.45
N ALA A 162 -11.95 -11.78 28.12
CA ALA A 162 -12.65 -10.64 28.68
C ALA A 162 -12.81 -10.72 30.21
N LYS A 163 -12.96 -11.93 30.77
CA LYS A 163 -13.10 -12.15 32.22
C LYS A 163 -11.83 -11.76 32.96
N ASN A 164 -10.66 -12.08 32.42
CA ASN A 164 -9.38 -11.79 33.03
C ASN A 164 -8.68 -10.53 32.48
N GLN A 165 -9.25 -9.89 31.45
CA GLN A 165 -8.70 -8.74 30.72
C GLN A 165 -7.35 -9.05 30.07
N MET A 166 -7.21 -10.19 29.38
CA MET A 166 -5.92 -10.68 28.83
C MET A 166 -6.01 -10.98 27.34
N VAL A 167 -5.00 -10.55 26.57
CA VAL A 167 -4.82 -10.98 25.16
C VAL A 167 -3.91 -12.20 25.14
N LYS A 168 -4.35 -13.28 24.49
CA LYS A 168 -3.67 -14.58 24.41
C LYS A 168 -3.27 -14.88 22.97
N SER A 169 -2.13 -15.53 22.76
CA SER A 169 -1.83 -16.14 21.45
C SER A 169 -2.83 -17.26 21.17
N ALA A 170 -3.50 -17.23 20.01
CA ALA A 170 -4.49 -18.24 19.63
C ALA A 170 -3.86 -19.59 19.25
N ARG A 171 -2.53 -19.64 19.11
CA ARG A 171 -1.78 -20.78 18.57
C ARG A 171 -0.68 -21.27 19.52
N LYS A 172 -0.38 -20.54 20.59
CA LYS A 172 0.65 -20.89 21.58
C LYS A 172 0.05 -21.02 22.96
N ASN A 173 -0.06 -22.27 23.42
CA ASN A 173 -0.70 -22.61 24.68
C ASN A 173 -0.10 -21.84 25.87
N ASN A 174 -0.99 -21.23 26.66
CA ASN A 174 -0.67 -20.50 27.89
C ASN A 174 0.29 -19.31 27.73
N LEU A 175 0.34 -18.66 26.56
CA LEU A 175 1.09 -17.41 26.36
C LEU A 175 0.16 -16.19 26.18
N CYS A 176 0.43 -15.15 26.97
CA CYS A 176 -0.32 -13.91 27.07
C CYS A 176 0.58 -12.71 26.82
N TRP A 177 0.03 -11.61 26.27
CA TRP A 177 0.73 -10.33 26.18
C TRP A 177 1.06 -9.79 27.58
N ASP A 178 2.32 -9.41 27.81
CA ASP A 178 2.88 -8.89 29.06
C ASP A 178 3.72 -7.65 28.74
N ASP A 179 3.54 -6.55 29.48
CA ASP A 179 4.25 -5.28 29.25
C ASP A 179 5.74 -5.26 29.66
N GLY A 180 6.32 -6.43 29.96
CA GLY A 180 7.73 -6.55 30.34
C GLY A 180 8.04 -6.06 31.75
N GLY A 181 7.02 -5.71 32.54
CA GLY A 181 7.19 -5.14 33.88
C GLY A 181 7.25 -3.61 33.90
N ALA A 182 6.78 -2.93 32.86
CA ALA A 182 6.78 -1.47 32.78
C ALA A 182 6.11 -0.84 34.01
N LEU A 183 6.82 0.03 34.73
CA LEU A 183 6.26 0.80 35.85
C LEU A 183 5.55 2.07 35.37
N PHE A 184 6.03 2.64 34.26
CA PHE A 184 5.55 3.87 33.63
C PHE A 184 5.66 3.74 32.10
N GLY A 185 4.86 4.51 31.36
CA GLY A 185 4.89 4.56 29.90
C GLY A 185 6.10 5.32 29.34
N LEU A 186 7.30 4.79 29.54
CA LEU A 186 8.57 5.40 29.10
C LEU A 186 9.27 4.63 27.96
N GLY A 187 8.73 3.51 27.49
CA GLY A 187 9.36 2.69 26.44
C GLY A 187 10.68 2.02 26.85
N LEU A 188 10.87 1.74 28.16
CA LEU A 188 12.10 1.11 28.69
C LEU A 188 12.06 -0.43 28.73
N THR A 189 10.92 -1.02 28.40
CA THR A 189 10.70 -2.47 28.26
C THR A 189 9.99 -2.71 26.93
N SER A 190 10.02 -3.94 26.42
CA SER A 190 9.20 -4.36 25.28
C SER A 190 7.96 -5.09 25.77
N ASN A 191 6.86 -5.06 25.00
CA ASN A 191 5.80 -6.06 25.21
C ASN A 191 6.31 -7.42 24.75
N GLN A 192 5.89 -8.46 25.44
CA GLN A 192 6.35 -9.84 25.21
C GLN A 192 5.22 -10.84 25.46
N LEU A 193 5.34 -12.03 24.88
CA LEU A 193 4.61 -13.18 25.37
C LEU A 193 5.22 -13.65 26.68
N TRP A 194 4.38 -13.85 27.69
CA TRP A 194 4.74 -14.49 28.95
C TRP A 194 3.73 -15.58 29.32
N ALA A 195 4.11 -16.47 30.23
CA ALA A 195 3.18 -17.47 30.75
C ALA A 195 1.96 -16.76 31.38
N CYS A 196 0.75 -17.13 30.97
CA CYS A 196 -0.48 -16.49 31.43
C CYS A 196 -0.65 -16.66 32.94
N ASP A 197 -0.78 -15.55 33.67
CA ASP A 197 -1.18 -15.49 35.08
C ASP A 197 -2.30 -14.46 35.25
N VAL A 198 -3.45 -14.93 35.74
CA VAL A 198 -4.63 -14.10 35.98
C VAL A 198 -4.41 -13.02 37.03
N ASN A 199 -3.41 -13.16 37.91
CA ASN A 199 -3.05 -12.19 38.94
C ASN A 199 -1.99 -11.17 38.48
N ASN A 200 -1.26 -11.46 37.38
CA ASN A 200 -0.21 -10.59 36.88
C ASN A 200 -0.80 -9.29 36.29
N LYS A 201 -0.44 -8.15 36.89
CA LYS A 201 -0.88 -6.82 36.46
C LYS A 201 -0.28 -6.38 35.12
N ASN A 202 0.85 -6.97 34.70
CA ASN A 202 1.52 -6.67 33.42
C ASN A 202 0.76 -7.25 32.23
N GLN A 203 -0.09 -8.26 32.46
CA GLN A 203 -0.80 -9.00 31.41
C GLN A 203 -2.23 -8.51 31.19
N LYS A 204 -2.54 -7.30 31.69
CA LYS A 204 -3.87 -6.73 31.66
C LYS A 204 -3.95 -5.72 30.53
N TRP A 205 -4.88 -5.94 29.62
CA TRP A 205 -5.08 -5.15 28.42
C TRP A 205 -6.57 -4.99 28.17
N VAL A 206 -7.00 -3.74 27.97
CA VAL A 206 -8.38 -3.38 27.61
C VAL A 206 -8.32 -2.50 26.37
N TYR A 207 -9.13 -2.83 25.36
CA TYR A 207 -9.26 -2.02 24.15
C TYR A 207 -10.33 -0.94 24.32
N ASP A 208 -9.94 0.31 24.05
CA ASP A 208 -10.83 1.46 23.97
C ASP A 208 -11.11 1.77 22.49
N SER A 209 -12.33 1.51 22.01
CA SER A 209 -12.72 1.69 20.60
C SER A 209 -12.79 3.16 20.18
N LYS A 210 -13.06 4.09 21.10
CA LYS A 210 -13.14 5.53 20.82
C LYS A 210 -11.77 6.12 20.58
N THR A 211 -10.78 5.75 21.38
CA THR A 211 -9.39 6.19 21.17
C THR A 211 -8.59 5.25 20.27
N ARG A 212 -9.12 4.05 19.99
CA ARG A 212 -8.46 2.93 19.29
C ARG A 212 -7.19 2.43 19.98
N MET A 213 -7.14 2.42 21.31
CA MET A 213 -5.91 2.11 22.07
C MET A 213 -6.08 0.85 22.93
N PHE A 214 -5.04 0.04 23.02
CA PHE A 214 -4.90 -0.97 24.07
C PHE A 214 -4.24 -0.35 25.30
N LYS A 215 -4.93 -0.38 26.45
CA LYS A 215 -4.53 0.25 27.71
C LYS A 215 -4.33 -0.81 28.79
N ASN A 216 -3.34 -0.67 29.65
CA ASN A 216 -3.24 -1.51 30.85
C ASN A 216 -4.10 -0.91 31.98
N PRO A 217 -5.24 -1.53 32.38
CA PRO A 217 -6.16 -0.97 33.37
C PRO A 217 -5.63 -1.06 34.82
N ARG A 218 -4.47 -1.68 35.05
CA ARG A 218 -3.86 -1.86 36.38
C ARG A 218 -2.63 -0.97 36.61
N LYS A 219 -2.28 -0.13 35.64
CA LYS A 219 -1.11 0.76 35.68
C LYS A 219 -1.49 2.14 35.16
N ASN A 220 -0.88 3.18 35.72
CA ASN A 220 -1.20 4.55 35.32
C ASN A 220 -0.59 4.86 33.95
N ASN A 221 -1.45 5.24 33.00
CA ASN A 221 -1.08 5.80 31.70
C ASN A 221 -0.19 4.90 30.82
N ILE A 222 -0.38 3.57 30.84
CA ILE A 222 0.35 2.65 29.95
C ILE A 222 -0.55 2.18 28.81
N CYS A 223 -0.09 2.45 27.59
CA CYS A 223 -0.69 2.03 26.32
C CYS A 223 0.30 1.21 25.49
N LEU A 224 -0.25 0.36 24.62
CA LEU A 224 0.50 -0.28 23.54
C LEU A 224 0.95 0.81 22.55
N ASP A 225 2.19 0.76 22.08
CA ASP A 225 2.77 1.67 21.09
C ASP A 225 3.67 0.87 20.12
N ASP A 226 3.56 1.12 18.82
CA ASP A 226 4.39 0.47 17.79
C ASP A 226 5.81 1.06 17.63
N HIS A 227 6.20 1.94 18.55
CA HIS A 227 7.51 2.58 18.62
C HIS A 227 7.81 3.43 17.35
N GLY A 228 6.79 3.79 16.57
CA GLY A 228 6.94 4.55 15.34
C GLY A 228 7.41 3.75 14.13
N GLY A 229 7.54 2.42 14.23
CA GLY A 229 8.03 1.57 13.15
C GLY A 229 7.13 1.64 11.92
N ARG A 230 7.70 1.59 10.70
CA ARG A 230 6.93 1.72 9.44
C ARG A 230 6.99 0.49 8.52
N THR A 231 7.74 -0.54 8.90
CA THR A 231 7.94 -1.77 8.12
C THR A 231 7.89 -2.99 9.05
N PRO A 232 7.64 -4.21 8.55
CA PRO A 232 7.68 -5.43 9.35
C PRO A 232 9.03 -5.57 10.09
N GLY A 233 8.99 -6.01 11.35
CA GLY A 233 10.16 -6.23 12.20
C GLY A 233 10.97 -4.99 12.59
N ALA A 234 10.60 -3.79 12.12
CA ALA A 234 11.42 -2.57 12.30
C ALA A 234 11.72 -2.25 13.77
N ASN A 235 10.68 -2.33 14.61
CA ASN A 235 10.74 -2.08 16.04
C ASN A 235 9.93 -3.16 16.78
N ASP A 236 10.20 -3.26 18.07
CA ASP A 236 9.34 -3.92 19.04
C ASP A 236 8.07 -3.11 19.31
N ILE A 237 6.99 -3.78 19.69
CA ILE A 237 5.81 -3.13 20.27
C ILE A 237 6.11 -2.90 21.74
N HIS A 238 6.11 -1.66 22.22
CA HIS A 238 6.46 -1.33 23.61
C HIS A 238 5.31 -0.67 24.40
N PRO A 239 5.34 -0.69 25.75
CA PRO A 239 4.48 0.12 26.60
C PRO A 239 4.95 1.60 26.64
N TYR A 240 4.11 2.50 26.18
CA TYR A 240 4.35 3.96 26.23
C TYR A 240 3.24 4.72 26.95
N SER A 241 3.49 6.01 27.21
CA SER A 241 2.50 6.91 27.80
C SER A 241 1.34 7.11 26.84
N CYS A 242 0.11 6.88 27.31
CA CYS A 242 -1.08 7.04 26.49
C CYS A 242 -1.23 8.50 25.99
N ASP A 243 -1.24 8.69 24.67
CA ASP A 243 -1.60 9.94 23.99
C ASP A 243 -2.60 9.65 22.86
N VAL A 244 -3.79 10.23 22.96
CA VAL A 244 -4.85 10.08 21.95
C VAL A 244 -4.47 10.66 20.59
N ASN A 245 -3.50 11.58 20.53
CA ASN A 245 -3.01 12.18 19.28
C ASN A 245 -1.90 11.34 18.63
N ASN A 246 -1.26 10.44 19.38
CA ASN A 246 -0.19 9.59 18.87
C ASN A 246 -0.75 8.49 17.94
N ALA A 247 -0.46 8.63 16.65
CA ALA A 247 -0.90 7.69 15.62
C ALA A 247 -0.29 6.27 15.75
N ASN A 248 0.80 6.11 16.52
CA ASN A 248 1.47 4.83 16.80
C ASN A 248 0.79 4.00 17.89
N GLN A 249 -0.15 4.60 18.63
CA GLN A 249 -0.92 3.94 19.69
C GLN A 249 -2.33 3.53 19.25
N ARG A 250 -2.63 3.69 17.95
CA ARG A 250 -3.93 3.42 17.36
C ARG A 250 -3.93 2.07 16.66
N PHE A 251 -4.74 1.15 17.16
CA PHE A 251 -4.88 -0.23 16.69
C PHE A 251 -6.34 -0.55 16.34
N LEU A 252 -6.53 -1.46 15.40
CA LEU A 252 -7.81 -2.01 14.98
C LEU A 252 -7.77 -3.53 15.19
N PRO A 253 -8.45 -4.04 16.23
CA PRO A 253 -8.70 -5.46 16.39
C PRO A 253 -9.71 -5.90 15.31
N VAL A 254 -9.29 -6.74 14.37
CA VAL A 254 -10.13 -7.20 13.25
C VAL A 254 -10.41 -8.69 13.42
N SER A 255 -11.69 -9.06 13.51
CA SER A 255 -12.14 -10.46 13.55
C SER A 255 -11.56 -11.24 12.37
N LEU A 256 -11.00 -12.42 12.62
CA LEU A 256 -10.36 -13.25 11.59
C LEU A 256 -11.33 -13.66 10.49
N ALA A 257 -12.64 -13.73 10.79
CA ALA A 257 -13.70 -13.98 9.81
C ALA A 257 -13.93 -12.79 8.85
N ASN A 258 -13.64 -11.56 9.30
CA ASN A 258 -13.81 -10.32 8.53
C ASN A 258 -12.52 -9.89 7.80
N MET A 259 -11.38 -10.51 8.12
CA MET A 259 -10.14 -10.28 7.39
C MET A 259 -10.24 -10.75 5.93
N PRO A 260 -9.84 -9.92 4.94
CA PRO A 260 -9.71 -10.38 3.56
C PRO A 260 -8.74 -11.56 3.52
N LYS A 261 -9.19 -12.71 2.98
CA LYS A 261 -8.35 -13.92 2.89
C LYS A 261 -7.07 -13.72 2.06
N ASN A 262 -7.08 -12.70 1.19
CA ASN A 262 -5.90 -12.11 0.58
C ASN A 262 -5.83 -10.64 1.03
N PRO A 263 -5.10 -10.30 2.11
CA PRO A 263 -4.83 -8.90 2.44
C PRO A 263 -3.98 -8.25 1.32
N PRO A 264 -4.01 -6.91 1.16
CA PRO A 264 -3.31 -6.22 0.08
C PRO A 264 -1.78 -6.22 0.29
N TYR A 265 -1.15 -7.37 0.04
CA TYR A 265 0.30 -7.50 -0.08
C TYR A 265 0.74 -6.66 -1.28
N VAL A 266 1.51 -5.59 -1.04
CA VAL A 266 2.15 -4.82 -2.12
C VAL A 266 3.33 -5.63 -2.64
N VAL A 267 3.02 -6.60 -3.51
CA VAL A 267 4.03 -7.34 -4.26
C VAL A 267 4.64 -6.29 -5.22
N PRO A 268 5.95 -6.03 -5.19
CA PRO A 268 6.59 -5.25 -6.24
C PRO A 268 6.14 -5.80 -7.59
N ALA A 269 5.76 -4.95 -8.55
CA ALA A 269 5.21 -5.42 -9.81
C ALA A 269 6.16 -6.39 -10.55
N GLU A 270 7.45 -6.26 -10.29
CA GLU A 270 8.54 -7.13 -10.74
C GLU A 270 8.41 -8.58 -10.22
N LEU A 271 7.79 -8.79 -9.05
CA LEU A 271 7.53 -10.08 -8.39
C LEU A 271 6.13 -10.68 -8.68
N PHE A 272 5.33 -10.10 -9.60
CA PHE A 272 4.05 -10.70 -9.97
C PHE A 272 4.21 -12.13 -10.55
N PRO A 273 3.26 -13.06 -10.31
CA PRO A 273 3.34 -14.43 -10.81
C PRO A 273 3.56 -14.50 -12.33
N GLY A 274 4.58 -15.24 -12.73
CA GLY A 274 4.96 -15.41 -14.14
C GLY A 274 6.09 -14.50 -14.63
N ASN A 275 6.46 -13.44 -13.89
CA ASN A 275 7.64 -12.64 -14.22
C ASN A 275 8.94 -13.40 -13.93
N GLU A 276 9.87 -13.36 -14.89
CA GLU A 276 11.22 -13.89 -14.72
C GLU A 276 12.12 -12.80 -14.12
N ILE A 277 12.77 -13.11 -13.01
CA ILE A 277 13.60 -12.20 -12.20
C ILE A 277 14.99 -12.78 -11.96
N LEU A 278 15.96 -11.88 -11.72
CA LEU A 278 17.23 -12.18 -11.11
C LEU A 278 17.21 -11.62 -9.67
N LEU A 279 17.81 -12.36 -8.75
CA LEU A 279 18.01 -11.94 -7.37
C LEU A 279 19.42 -11.37 -7.26
N LYS A 280 19.56 -10.05 -7.40
CA LYS A 280 20.86 -9.35 -7.38
C LYS A 280 21.22 -8.90 -5.97
N MET A 281 22.49 -8.97 -5.58
CA MET A 281 22.92 -8.38 -4.32
C MET A 281 23.07 -6.86 -4.41
N PHE A 282 22.53 -6.15 -3.42
CA PHE A 282 22.61 -4.70 -3.33
C PHE A 282 24.07 -4.24 -3.13
N ASP A 283 24.55 -3.36 -4.01
CA ASP A 283 25.87 -2.74 -3.92
C ASP A 283 27.07 -3.73 -3.89
N PHE A 284 26.91 -4.90 -4.51
CA PHE A 284 27.94 -5.95 -4.67
C PHE A 284 28.22 -6.26 -6.14
N ASN A 285 29.06 -5.44 -6.80
CA ASN A 285 29.75 -5.70 -8.08
C ASN A 285 28.95 -6.43 -9.20
N ASP A 286 27.63 -6.18 -9.27
CA ASP A 286 26.72 -6.81 -10.23
C ASP A 286 26.70 -8.35 -10.15
N ILE A 287 26.54 -8.90 -8.93
CA ILE A 287 26.44 -10.33 -8.66
C ILE A 287 25.00 -10.73 -8.31
N CYS A 288 24.52 -11.82 -8.90
CA CYS A 288 23.18 -12.39 -8.80
C CYS A 288 23.22 -13.85 -8.28
N PHE A 289 22.10 -14.34 -7.73
CA PHE A 289 21.94 -15.75 -7.38
C PHE A 289 21.87 -16.62 -8.64
N HIS A 290 22.45 -17.81 -8.57
CA HIS A 290 22.49 -18.81 -9.62
C HIS A 290 22.16 -20.18 -9.04
N ASP A 291 21.28 -20.91 -9.70
CA ASP A 291 20.63 -22.13 -9.23
C ASP A 291 21.49 -23.42 -9.18
N GLY A 292 22.82 -23.27 -9.14
CA GLY A 292 23.78 -24.37 -9.10
C GLY A 292 23.90 -25.20 -10.39
N GLY A 293 23.16 -24.89 -11.46
CA GLY A 293 23.31 -25.50 -12.79
C GLY A 293 22.79 -26.94 -12.95
N LYS A 294 22.65 -27.72 -11.88
CA LYS A 294 22.11 -29.10 -11.96
C LYS A 294 20.58 -29.13 -11.99
N SER A 295 20.00 -30.03 -12.77
CA SER A 295 18.55 -30.19 -12.99
C SER A 295 17.83 -31.11 -11.99
N THR A 296 18.56 -31.78 -11.11
CA THR A 296 18.01 -32.73 -10.11
C THR A 296 17.88 -32.09 -8.73
N ALA A 297 16.75 -32.34 -8.05
CA ALA A 297 16.49 -31.86 -6.69
C ALA A 297 17.60 -32.29 -5.72
N GLY A 298 18.06 -31.36 -4.88
CA GLY A 298 19.08 -31.57 -3.86
C GLY A 298 20.50 -31.81 -4.38
N ALA A 299 20.72 -31.89 -5.69
CA ALA A 299 22.00 -32.32 -6.24
C ALA A 299 23.08 -31.22 -6.30
N ALA A 300 22.71 -29.95 -6.14
CA ALA A 300 23.61 -28.80 -6.07
C ALA A 300 23.09 -27.75 -5.09
N ASP A 301 24.02 -27.10 -4.40
CA ASP A 301 23.77 -25.86 -3.68
C ASP A 301 23.52 -24.73 -4.68
N VAL A 302 22.71 -23.75 -4.27
CA VAL A 302 22.64 -22.44 -4.94
C VAL A 302 23.98 -21.72 -4.73
N THR A 303 24.36 -20.90 -5.70
CA THR A 303 25.62 -20.15 -5.72
C THR A 303 25.34 -18.71 -6.14
N VAL A 304 26.36 -17.86 -6.20
CA VAL A 304 26.24 -16.49 -6.74
C VAL A 304 27.24 -16.25 -7.87
N TRP A 305 26.79 -15.62 -8.95
CA TRP A 305 27.56 -15.37 -10.17
C TRP A 305 27.32 -13.95 -10.68
N LYS A 306 28.17 -13.44 -11.57
CA LYS A 306 27.93 -12.14 -12.22
C LYS A 306 26.57 -12.16 -12.94
N CYS A 307 25.77 -11.12 -12.70
CA CYS A 307 24.43 -10.96 -13.27
C CYS A 307 24.46 -11.03 -14.81
N ASP A 308 23.72 -11.98 -15.38
CA ASP A 308 23.40 -12.02 -16.81
C ASP A 308 21.91 -12.34 -17.00
N ARG A 309 21.20 -11.42 -17.64
CA ARG A 309 19.76 -11.54 -17.96
C ARG A 309 19.44 -12.64 -18.96
N ASN A 310 20.46 -13.16 -19.65
CA ASN A 310 20.35 -14.28 -20.58
C ASN A 310 20.79 -15.61 -19.95
N ASP A 311 21.52 -15.60 -18.82
CA ASP A 311 21.84 -16.82 -18.08
C ASP A 311 20.57 -17.34 -17.41
N VAL A 312 20.02 -18.38 -18.02
CA VAL A 312 18.76 -18.97 -17.59
C VAL A 312 18.83 -19.66 -16.23
N SER A 313 20.04 -19.85 -15.70
CA SER A 313 20.33 -20.42 -14.37
C SER A 313 20.24 -19.36 -13.25
N GLN A 314 20.21 -18.07 -13.61
CA GLN A 314 20.01 -16.93 -12.70
C GLN A 314 18.55 -16.46 -12.68
N LEU A 315 17.68 -17.09 -13.48
CA LEU A 315 16.28 -16.73 -13.62
C LEU A 315 15.40 -17.53 -12.66
N PHE A 316 14.70 -16.79 -11.81
CA PHE A 316 13.68 -17.30 -10.90
C PHE A 316 12.30 -16.75 -11.29
N THR A 317 11.25 -17.34 -10.76
CA THR A 317 9.92 -16.73 -10.67
C THR A 317 9.47 -16.78 -9.22
N TYR A 318 8.60 -15.84 -8.81
CA TYR A 318 8.09 -15.79 -7.45
C TYR A 318 6.60 -16.11 -7.41
N ASP A 319 6.21 -16.96 -6.47
CA ASP A 319 4.83 -17.31 -6.20
C ASP A 319 4.40 -16.69 -4.87
N ALA A 320 3.78 -15.52 -4.94
CA ALA A 320 3.37 -14.76 -3.76
C ALA A 320 2.26 -15.44 -2.93
N ASN A 321 1.54 -16.43 -3.47
CA ASN A 321 0.52 -17.17 -2.72
C ASN A 321 1.14 -18.27 -1.83
N THR A 322 2.34 -18.74 -2.19
CA THR A 322 3.04 -19.82 -1.48
C THR A 322 4.38 -19.39 -0.89
N PHE A 323 4.78 -18.14 -1.12
CA PHE A 323 6.09 -17.55 -0.81
C PHE A 323 7.28 -18.33 -1.40
N GLN A 324 7.07 -19.01 -2.54
CA GLN A 324 8.09 -19.85 -3.16
C GLN A 324 8.86 -19.10 -4.26
N LEU A 325 10.20 -19.07 -4.13
CA LEU A 325 11.10 -18.75 -5.25
C LEU A 325 11.32 -20.02 -6.08
N ARG A 326 10.80 -20.04 -7.30
CA ARG A 326 10.87 -21.18 -8.25
C ARG A 326 11.99 -20.95 -9.27
N SER A 327 12.65 -21.99 -9.76
CA SER A 327 13.51 -21.86 -10.95
C SER A 327 12.66 -21.59 -12.18
N ALA A 328 13.00 -20.57 -12.98
CA ALA A 328 12.27 -20.26 -14.22
C ALA A 328 12.45 -21.31 -15.33
N ARG A 329 13.42 -22.23 -15.20
CA ARG A 329 13.68 -23.30 -16.17
C ARG A 329 13.45 -24.69 -15.62
N LYS A 330 13.88 -24.96 -14.39
CA LYS A 330 13.78 -26.28 -13.77
C LYS A 330 12.40 -26.40 -13.13
N LYS A 331 11.40 -26.65 -13.99
CA LYS A 331 9.98 -26.77 -13.60
C LYS A 331 9.84 -27.74 -12.41
N GLY A 332 9.12 -27.30 -11.38
CA GLY A 332 8.92 -28.09 -10.17
C GLY A 332 10.05 -27.99 -9.14
N LEU A 333 11.11 -27.21 -9.38
CA LEU A 333 12.15 -26.93 -8.37
C LEU A 333 12.01 -25.53 -7.75
N CYS A 334 12.12 -25.49 -6.43
CA CYS A 334 12.02 -24.32 -5.56
C CYS A 334 13.28 -24.14 -4.73
N LEU A 335 13.59 -22.90 -4.39
CA LEU A 335 14.59 -22.56 -3.37
C LEU A 335 14.21 -23.22 -2.04
N ASP A 336 15.18 -23.80 -1.35
CA ASP A 336 15.00 -24.57 -0.12
C ASP A 336 16.19 -24.30 0.81
N ASP A 337 15.92 -23.93 2.06
CA ASP A 337 16.96 -23.63 3.08
C ASP A 337 17.57 -24.89 3.74
N GLY A 338 17.25 -26.07 3.20
CA GLY A 338 17.71 -27.36 3.72
C GLY A 338 17.09 -27.75 5.07
N GLY A 339 16.20 -26.95 5.66
CA GLY A 339 15.77 -27.10 7.05
C GLY A 339 16.72 -26.45 8.05
N ALA A 340 17.33 -25.30 7.68
CA ALA A 340 18.06 -24.47 8.64
C ALA A 340 17.13 -23.98 9.76
N THR A 341 17.65 -23.88 10.98
CA THR A 341 16.97 -23.40 12.20
C THR A 341 17.80 -22.37 12.96
N LYS A 342 19.00 -22.06 12.47
CA LYS A 342 19.99 -21.12 13.01
C LYS A 342 20.79 -20.53 11.85
N ALA A 343 21.36 -19.35 12.07
CA ALA A 343 22.28 -18.70 11.15
C ALA A 343 23.42 -19.64 10.69
N GLY A 344 23.70 -19.67 9.39
CA GLY A 344 24.79 -20.42 8.77
C GLY A 344 24.68 -21.95 8.80
N GLN A 345 23.57 -22.52 9.28
CA GLN A 345 23.49 -23.97 9.53
C GLN A 345 23.56 -24.82 8.26
N LYS A 346 22.98 -24.35 7.15
CA LYS A 346 22.88 -25.06 5.87
C LYS A 346 22.88 -24.07 4.71
N ASN A 347 23.41 -24.51 3.57
CA ASN A 347 23.36 -23.76 2.31
C ASN A 347 21.96 -23.87 1.69
N MET A 348 21.60 -22.84 0.93
CA MET A 348 20.44 -22.87 0.04
C MET A 348 20.65 -23.90 -1.07
N ARG A 349 19.60 -24.62 -1.43
CA ARG A 349 19.57 -25.60 -2.52
C ARG A 349 18.29 -25.46 -3.34
N LEU A 350 18.20 -26.15 -4.48
CA LEU A 350 16.93 -26.39 -5.16
C LEU A 350 16.35 -27.75 -4.74
N MET A 351 15.09 -27.79 -4.32
CA MET A 351 14.34 -29.02 -4.02
C MET A 351 13.00 -29.04 -4.76
N ASN A 352 12.33 -30.20 -4.79
CA ASN A 352 10.96 -30.30 -5.31
C ASN A 352 10.05 -29.31 -4.57
N CYS A 353 9.29 -28.51 -5.32
CA CYS A 353 8.36 -27.52 -4.78
C CYS A 353 7.23 -28.19 -3.98
N ASP A 354 7.12 -27.85 -2.70
CA ASP A 354 5.98 -28.21 -1.85
C ASP A 354 5.42 -26.94 -1.17
N PRO A 355 4.20 -26.48 -1.51
CA PRO A 355 3.62 -25.26 -0.95
C PRO A 355 3.40 -25.32 0.57
N ASN A 356 3.36 -26.53 1.16
CA ASN A 356 3.24 -26.71 2.60
C ASN A 356 4.60 -26.70 3.32
N CYS A 357 5.71 -26.83 2.60
CA CYS A 357 7.02 -26.96 3.22
C CYS A 357 7.57 -25.61 3.70
N VAL A 358 7.73 -25.50 5.02
CA VAL A 358 8.27 -24.32 5.71
C VAL A 358 9.64 -23.89 5.18
N ASN A 359 10.48 -24.82 4.74
CA ASN A 359 11.85 -24.56 4.27
C ASN A 359 11.93 -23.87 2.90
N GLN A 360 10.79 -23.72 2.21
CA GLN A 360 10.71 -23.16 0.86
C GLN A 360 9.97 -21.81 0.81
N ARG A 361 9.69 -21.22 1.98
CA ARG A 361 8.95 -19.96 2.13
C ARG A 361 9.92 -18.81 2.40
N PHE A 362 9.98 -17.86 1.46
CA PHE A 362 10.80 -16.65 1.53
C PHE A 362 9.92 -15.45 1.25
N TYR A 363 9.50 -14.76 2.31
CA TYR A 363 8.82 -13.48 2.23
C TYR A 363 9.81 -12.40 1.78
N TYR A 364 9.44 -11.53 0.84
CA TYR A 364 10.25 -10.37 0.45
C TYR A 364 9.70 -9.07 1.03
N ASP A 365 10.51 -8.38 1.82
CA ASP A 365 10.23 -7.00 2.25
C ASP A 365 10.86 -6.00 1.25
N PRO A 366 10.06 -5.26 0.46
CA PRO A 366 10.60 -4.26 -0.47
C PRO A 366 11.21 -3.03 0.19
N ALA A 367 10.95 -2.78 1.48
CA ALA A 367 11.50 -1.61 2.18
C ALA A 367 12.94 -1.84 2.66
N THR A 368 13.22 -3.02 3.23
CA THR A 368 14.58 -3.42 3.63
C THR A 368 15.36 -4.14 2.52
N MET A 369 14.65 -4.67 1.51
CA MET A 369 15.15 -5.56 0.45
C MET A 369 15.57 -6.94 0.95
N LEU A 370 15.04 -7.39 2.08
CA LEU A 370 15.38 -8.68 2.68
C LEU A 370 14.40 -9.78 2.23
N PHE A 371 14.92 -10.99 2.00
CA PHE A 371 14.11 -12.20 1.97
C PHE A 371 14.21 -12.90 3.31
N ASN A 372 13.13 -12.95 4.10
CA ASN A 372 13.11 -13.69 5.37
C ASN A 372 12.20 -14.93 5.29
N ASN A 373 12.47 -15.95 6.09
CA ASN A 373 11.51 -17.04 6.27
C ASN A 373 10.57 -16.65 7.44
N PRO A 374 9.27 -16.37 7.21
CA PRO A 374 8.37 -15.84 8.24
C PRO A 374 8.10 -16.84 9.39
N LEU A 375 8.45 -18.10 9.21
CA LEU A 375 8.28 -19.16 10.20
C LEU A 375 9.60 -19.53 10.92
N LYS A 376 10.68 -18.77 10.69
CA LYS A 376 12.00 -18.98 11.31
C LYS A 376 12.54 -17.67 11.87
N GLY A 377 12.65 -17.60 13.20
CA GLY A 377 12.92 -16.37 13.94
C GLY A 377 14.13 -15.58 13.42
N ASN A 378 13.86 -14.39 12.90
CA ASN A 378 14.83 -13.42 12.36
C ASN A 378 15.89 -13.99 11.39
N LEU A 379 15.54 -14.99 10.57
CA LEU A 379 16.45 -15.54 9.56
C LEU A 379 16.16 -15.01 8.15
N CYS A 380 17.17 -14.40 7.55
CA CYS A 380 17.18 -13.81 6.22
C CYS A 380 18.15 -14.53 5.27
N LEU A 381 17.84 -14.47 3.98
CA LEU A 381 18.68 -14.96 2.89
C LEU A 381 19.97 -14.13 2.82
N ASP A 382 21.10 -14.77 3.12
CA ASP A 382 22.44 -14.22 3.07
C ASP A 382 23.22 -14.90 1.95
N SER A 383 24.05 -14.15 1.23
CA SER A 383 24.84 -14.66 0.09
C SER A 383 26.21 -15.26 0.45
N ASP A 384 26.53 -15.44 1.73
CA ASP A 384 27.88 -15.76 2.22
C ASP A 384 28.92 -14.67 1.86
N GLY A 385 28.44 -13.42 1.84
CA GLY A 385 29.26 -12.23 1.63
C GLY A 385 29.72 -12.01 0.19
N GLY A 386 29.21 -12.79 -0.78
CA GLY A 386 29.31 -12.49 -2.22
C GLY A 386 30.72 -12.35 -2.81
N ARG A 387 31.73 -12.97 -2.19
CA ARG A 387 33.14 -12.58 -2.37
C ARG A 387 33.78 -13.04 -3.70
N SER A 388 33.19 -14.01 -4.40
CA SER A 388 33.69 -14.48 -5.69
C SER A 388 32.63 -15.17 -6.56
N ASN A 389 32.79 -14.99 -7.87
CA ASN A 389 31.95 -15.57 -8.92
C ASN A 389 31.98 -17.11 -8.86
N GLY A 390 30.84 -17.73 -8.53
CA GLY A 390 30.67 -19.17 -8.33
C GLY A 390 31.22 -19.74 -7.02
N GLY A 391 31.85 -18.92 -6.17
CA GLY A 391 32.54 -19.39 -4.96
C GLY A 391 31.75 -19.28 -3.65
N SER A 392 30.80 -18.35 -3.56
CA SER A 392 30.01 -18.12 -2.33
C SER A 392 28.72 -18.94 -2.36
N LYS A 393 28.32 -19.46 -1.20
CA LYS A 393 27.14 -20.33 -1.06
C LYS A 393 26.09 -19.68 -0.15
N PRO A 394 25.01 -19.12 -0.74
CA PRO A 394 23.95 -18.52 0.06
C PRO A 394 23.39 -19.46 1.12
N HIS A 395 22.92 -18.90 2.22
CA HIS A 395 22.34 -19.60 3.36
C HIS A 395 21.35 -18.68 4.09
N LEU A 396 20.77 -19.14 5.21
CA LEU A 396 20.04 -18.26 6.12
C LEU A 396 20.96 -17.74 7.22
N TRP A 397 20.96 -16.42 7.47
CA TRP A 397 21.68 -15.76 8.56
C TRP A 397 20.76 -14.83 9.36
N ASP A 398 21.20 -14.35 10.52
CA ASP A 398 20.44 -13.37 11.30
C ASP A 398 20.22 -12.09 10.47
N CYS A 399 18.97 -11.63 10.35
CA CYS A 399 18.60 -10.46 9.56
C CYS A 399 19.24 -9.17 10.08
N ASP A 400 19.95 -8.44 9.21
CA ASP A 400 20.41 -7.07 9.42
C ASP A 400 20.15 -6.23 8.16
N GLN A 401 19.24 -5.25 8.27
CA GLN A 401 18.90 -4.31 7.20
C GLN A 401 20.05 -3.44 6.71
N ASN A 402 21.17 -3.36 7.44
CA ASN A 402 22.38 -2.65 7.02
C ASN A 402 23.36 -3.58 6.27
N ASN A 403 23.16 -4.89 6.37
CA ASN A 403 24.07 -5.87 5.82
C ASN A 403 23.82 -6.08 4.31
N LYS A 404 24.68 -5.48 3.49
CA LYS A 404 24.56 -5.44 2.03
C LYS A 404 24.46 -6.83 1.37
N ASN A 405 25.00 -7.88 1.98
CA ASN A 405 25.00 -9.24 1.43
C ASN A 405 23.65 -9.99 1.63
N GLN A 406 22.75 -9.44 2.46
CA GLN A 406 21.38 -9.94 2.68
C GLN A 406 20.33 -9.15 1.91
N ARG A 407 20.69 -7.96 1.42
CA ARG A 407 19.80 -7.08 0.65
C ARG A 407 19.78 -7.49 -0.81
N ILE A 408 18.64 -7.96 -1.28
CA ILE A 408 18.42 -8.51 -2.61
C ILE A 408 17.60 -7.53 -3.46
N GLU A 409 18.24 -6.95 -4.47
CA GLU A 409 17.61 -6.19 -5.54
C GLU A 409 16.90 -7.14 -6.52
N ILE A 410 15.58 -6.98 -6.67
CA ILE A 410 14.81 -7.72 -7.69
C ILE A 410 15.02 -7.06 -9.04
N ILE A 411 15.71 -7.75 -9.94
CA ILE A 411 15.94 -7.31 -11.31
C ILE A 411 15.04 -8.12 -12.25
N PRO A 412 14.02 -7.54 -12.90
CA PRO A 412 13.30 -8.29 -13.94
C PRO A 412 14.25 -8.64 -15.09
N ARG A 413 14.05 -9.79 -15.74
CA ARG A 413 14.90 -10.33 -16.82
C ARG A 413 15.08 -9.31 -17.94
N SER A 414 13.97 -8.91 -18.56
CA SER A 414 13.94 -7.71 -19.38
C SER A 414 14.14 -6.50 -18.47
N PRO A 415 14.92 -5.47 -18.86
CA PRO A 415 14.93 -4.21 -18.12
C PRO A 415 13.49 -3.75 -17.92
N PRO A 416 13.12 -3.17 -16.76
CA PRO A 416 11.79 -2.60 -16.62
C PRO A 416 11.60 -1.63 -17.78
N ALA A 417 10.58 -1.85 -18.62
CA ALA A 417 10.00 -0.74 -19.34
C ALA A 417 9.69 0.29 -18.25
N ALA A 418 10.25 1.51 -18.38
CA ALA A 418 10.15 2.51 -17.32
C ALA A 418 8.69 2.62 -16.87
N LYS A 419 8.42 2.49 -15.56
CA LYS A 419 7.07 2.21 -15.05
C LYS A 419 6.03 3.09 -15.76
N PRO A 420 5.04 2.48 -16.43
CA PRO A 420 4.16 3.24 -17.32
C PRO A 420 3.47 4.33 -16.51
N PHE A 421 3.48 5.54 -17.04
CA PHE A 421 2.93 6.72 -16.39
C PHE A 421 1.85 7.35 -17.23
N MET A 422 0.90 7.99 -16.55
CA MET A 422 -0.11 8.83 -17.16
C MET A 422 0.36 10.28 -17.14
N VAL A 423 -0.08 11.07 -18.12
CA VAL A 423 0.25 12.50 -18.23
C VAL A 423 -1.01 13.30 -17.97
N ARG A 424 -1.19 13.73 -16.72
CA ARG A 424 -2.39 14.43 -16.23
C ARG A 424 -2.20 15.94 -16.39
N SER A 425 -3.16 16.66 -16.98
CA SER A 425 -3.14 18.12 -16.96
C SER A 425 -3.26 18.64 -15.53
N THR A 426 -2.52 19.69 -15.19
CA THR A 426 -2.71 20.44 -13.93
C THR A 426 -3.50 21.74 -14.13
N GLY A 427 -4.20 21.85 -15.26
CA GLY A 427 -5.24 22.85 -15.46
C GLY A 427 -6.45 22.61 -14.56
N ARG A 428 -7.57 23.24 -14.91
CA ARG A 428 -8.79 23.29 -14.07
C ARG A 428 -9.45 21.91 -13.84
N TYR A 429 -9.05 20.88 -14.58
CA TYR A 429 -9.60 19.52 -14.50
C TYR A 429 -8.52 18.44 -14.68
N PRO A 430 -8.57 17.32 -13.93
CA PRO A 430 -7.59 16.24 -13.96
C PRO A 430 -7.80 15.30 -15.16
N LEU A 431 -7.75 15.82 -16.39
CA LEU A 431 -7.78 15.00 -17.60
C LEU A 431 -6.37 14.43 -17.89
N CYS A 432 -6.30 13.23 -18.43
CA CYS A 432 -5.08 12.59 -18.89
C CYS A 432 -4.91 12.70 -20.41
N LEU A 433 -3.66 12.72 -20.86
CA LEU A 433 -3.30 12.65 -22.27
C LEU A 433 -3.64 11.26 -22.82
N ASP A 434 -4.41 11.20 -23.89
CA ASP A 434 -4.92 9.97 -24.49
C ASP A 434 -4.47 9.87 -25.96
N ALA A 435 -3.96 8.71 -26.36
CA ALA A 435 -3.42 8.44 -27.70
C ALA A 435 -4.35 7.60 -28.60
N GLY A 436 -5.61 7.36 -28.20
CA GLY A 436 -6.56 6.49 -28.90
C GLY A 436 -7.33 7.13 -30.07
N GLY A 437 -7.17 8.43 -30.32
CA GLY A 437 -7.92 9.16 -31.35
C GLY A 437 -7.35 9.03 -32.77
N LEU A 438 -8.24 8.94 -33.77
CA LEU A 438 -7.93 8.94 -35.22
C LEU A 438 -7.15 10.18 -35.73
N SER A 439 -6.86 11.15 -34.87
CA SER A 439 -6.25 12.45 -35.22
C SER A 439 -5.07 12.86 -34.32
N GLY A 440 -4.55 11.95 -33.48
CA GLY A 440 -3.42 12.18 -32.58
C GLY A 440 -3.84 12.27 -31.11
N PHE A 441 -2.98 12.87 -30.27
CA PHE A 441 -3.24 12.95 -28.82
C PHE A 441 -4.39 13.89 -28.49
N THR A 442 -5.33 13.43 -27.67
CA THR A 442 -6.43 14.19 -27.06
C THR A 442 -6.25 14.32 -25.55
N MET A 443 -7.14 15.05 -24.88
CA MET A 443 -7.30 14.99 -23.42
C MET A 443 -8.57 14.20 -23.11
N TRP A 444 -8.50 13.28 -22.16
CA TRP A 444 -9.60 12.39 -21.77
C TRP A 444 -9.66 12.22 -20.26
N THR A 445 -10.73 11.61 -19.75
CA THR A 445 -10.78 11.16 -18.34
C THR A 445 -9.60 10.23 -18.06
N CYS A 446 -8.91 10.39 -16.92
CA CYS A 446 -7.85 9.48 -16.51
C CYS A 446 -8.44 8.10 -16.18
N ILE A 447 -8.26 7.13 -17.07
CA ILE A 447 -8.70 5.74 -16.87
C ILE A 447 -7.48 4.92 -16.42
N PRO A 448 -7.43 4.42 -15.17
CA PRO A 448 -6.38 3.51 -14.72
C PRO A 448 -6.18 2.35 -15.70
N ASP A 449 -4.92 1.99 -15.93
CA ASP A 449 -4.49 0.88 -16.80
C ASP A 449 -4.94 0.95 -18.28
N SER A 450 -5.55 2.06 -18.74
CA SER A 450 -5.94 2.24 -20.13
C SER A 450 -4.70 2.34 -21.04
N PRO A 451 -4.45 1.37 -21.94
CA PRO A 451 -3.14 1.21 -22.60
C PRO A 451 -2.77 2.38 -23.53
N ASN A 452 -3.77 3.12 -24.02
CA ASN A 452 -3.66 4.35 -24.81
C ASN A 452 -3.38 5.62 -23.98
N GLN A 453 -3.48 5.57 -22.65
CA GLN A 453 -3.14 6.68 -21.73
C GLN A 453 -1.84 6.44 -20.95
N LEU A 454 -1.22 5.28 -21.16
CA LEU A 454 0.01 4.85 -20.52
C LEU A 454 1.21 5.07 -21.43
N PHE A 455 2.24 5.70 -20.88
CA PHE A 455 3.47 6.05 -21.59
C PHE A 455 4.71 5.61 -20.84
N VAL A 456 5.78 5.34 -21.56
CA VAL A 456 7.07 4.86 -21.01
C VAL A 456 8.18 5.81 -21.46
N TYR A 457 9.09 6.17 -20.54
CA TYR A 457 10.20 7.09 -20.84
C TYR A 457 11.52 6.36 -21.05
N ASN A 458 12.02 6.40 -22.27
CA ASN A 458 13.35 5.94 -22.62
C ASN A 458 14.37 7.06 -22.34
N ALA A 459 14.94 7.07 -21.14
CA ALA A 459 15.94 8.05 -20.72
C ALA A 459 17.21 8.02 -21.59
N LYS A 460 17.64 6.83 -22.07
CA LYS A 460 18.83 6.66 -22.92
C LYS A 460 18.73 7.46 -24.23
N HIS A 461 17.54 7.52 -24.82
CA HIS A 461 17.31 8.22 -26.09
C HIS A 461 16.50 9.52 -25.94
N SER A 462 16.09 9.87 -24.71
CA SER A 462 15.18 10.98 -24.38
C SER A 462 13.87 10.94 -25.17
N MET A 463 13.24 9.76 -25.24
CA MET A 463 12.02 9.50 -26.02
C MET A 463 10.90 8.98 -25.12
N ILE A 464 9.64 9.28 -25.46
CA ILE A 464 8.46 8.71 -24.79
C ILE A 464 7.75 7.80 -25.79
N HIS A 465 7.44 6.57 -25.39
CA HIS A 465 6.72 5.59 -26.21
C HIS A 465 5.38 5.19 -25.59
N SER A 466 4.47 4.70 -26.42
CA SER A 466 3.20 4.13 -25.94
C SER A 466 3.47 2.86 -25.12
N ALA A 467 2.72 2.64 -24.05
CA ALA A 467 2.74 1.36 -23.37
C ALA A 467 1.92 0.29 -24.12
N SER A 468 0.99 0.70 -25.00
CA SER A 468 0.22 -0.21 -25.86
C SER A 468 1.03 -0.83 -27.01
N ASP A 469 2.08 -0.12 -27.46
CA ASP A 469 2.89 -0.45 -28.63
C ASP A 469 4.22 0.31 -28.50
N ASP A 470 5.29 -0.41 -28.15
CA ASP A 470 6.61 0.19 -27.90
C ASP A 470 7.34 0.60 -29.19
N SER A 471 6.82 0.23 -30.36
CA SER A 471 7.28 0.74 -31.65
C SER A 471 6.80 2.17 -31.93
N LEU A 472 5.81 2.67 -31.18
CA LEU A 472 5.20 3.99 -31.35
C LEU A 472 5.71 4.99 -30.31
N CYS A 473 6.42 6.01 -30.79
CA CYS A 473 6.93 7.12 -30.02
C CYS A 473 6.12 8.39 -30.20
N TRP A 474 6.09 9.21 -29.15
CA TRP A 474 5.63 10.59 -29.21
C TRP A 474 6.43 11.34 -30.28
N GLN A 475 5.74 12.12 -31.12
CA GLN A 475 6.36 12.99 -32.11
C GLN A 475 5.68 14.35 -32.14
N ASP A 476 6.48 15.42 -32.04
CA ASP A 476 6.03 16.78 -32.29
C ASP A 476 5.71 17.00 -33.79
N GLY A 477 4.77 17.89 -34.07
CA GLY A 477 4.31 18.15 -35.44
C GLY A 477 5.32 18.90 -36.34
N GLY A 478 6.61 18.94 -35.98
CA GLY A 478 7.71 19.60 -36.70
C GLY A 478 7.73 21.12 -36.54
N SER A 479 6.57 21.76 -36.67
CA SER A 479 6.36 23.21 -36.63
C SER A 479 5.47 23.63 -35.45
N ILE A 480 5.60 24.89 -35.02
CA ILE A 480 4.77 25.45 -33.93
C ILE A 480 3.29 25.40 -34.34
N GLY A 481 2.42 24.99 -33.41
CA GLY A 481 0.98 24.88 -33.60
C GLY A 481 0.51 23.64 -34.37
N LYS A 482 1.43 22.76 -34.82
CA LYS A 482 1.07 21.44 -35.34
C LYS A 482 0.84 20.44 -34.20
N ALA A 483 -0.03 19.48 -34.47
CA ALA A 483 -0.45 18.45 -33.52
C ALA A 483 0.70 17.50 -33.14
N PHE A 484 0.67 16.99 -31.91
CA PHE A 484 1.43 15.81 -31.52
C PHE A 484 0.76 14.54 -32.06
N SER A 485 1.56 13.53 -32.39
CA SER A 485 1.09 12.22 -32.84
C SER A 485 2.00 11.11 -32.36
N LEU A 486 1.48 9.89 -32.26
CA LEU A 486 2.31 8.69 -32.22
C LEU A 486 2.84 8.38 -33.63
N ARG A 487 4.12 8.01 -33.72
CA ARG A 487 4.82 7.62 -34.97
C ARG A 487 5.86 6.56 -34.65
N ALA A 488 6.28 5.79 -35.66
CA ALA A 488 7.38 4.82 -35.50
C ALA A 488 8.61 5.46 -34.84
N CYS A 489 9.15 4.81 -33.82
CA CYS A 489 10.29 5.29 -33.04
C CYS A 489 11.57 5.39 -33.89
N ASP A 490 12.11 6.60 -34.01
CA ASP A 490 13.40 6.88 -34.65
C ASP A 490 14.32 7.62 -33.66
N VAL A 491 15.40 6.94 -33.25
CA VAL A 491 16.38 7.48 -32.30
C VAL A 491 17.10 8.72 -32.80
N ASN A 492 17.12 8.99 -34.10
CA ASN A 492 17.74 10.17 -34.72
C ASN A 492 16.75 11.33 -34.91
N ASN A 493 15.44 11.08 -34.77
CA ASN A 493 14.41 12.08 -35.04
C ASN A 493 14.34 13.16 -33.93
N ALA A 494 14.78 14.37 -34.27
CA ALA A 494 14.72 15.54 -33.40
C ALA A 494 13.29 15.96 -32.99
N ASN A 495 12.24 15.49 -33.66
CA ASN A 495 10.84 15.76 -33.27
C ASN A 495 10.33 14.78 -32.22
N GLN A 496 11.04 13.67 -31.95
CA GLN A 496 10.66 12.63 -30.98
C GLN A 496 11.39 12.76 -29.63
N LYS A 497 12.09 13.88 -29.40
CA LYS A 497 12.86 14.11 -28.18
C LYS A 497 12.03 14.87 -27.15
N PHE A 498 12.03 14.40 -25.91
CA PHE A 498 11.23 14.95 -24.82
C PHE A 498 11.98 14.96 -23.49
N LYS A 499 11.74 16.03 -22.73
CA LYS A 499 12.17 16.21 -21.35
C LYS A 499 11.03 16.82 -20.53
N TYR A 500 10.77 16.24 -19.37
CA TYR A 500 9.91 16.80 -18.34
C TYR A 500 10.72 17.65 -17.35
N ASP A 501 10.15 18.77 -16.90
CA ASP A 501 10.65 19.56 -15.77
C ASP A 501 9.59 19.58 -14.67
N SER A 502 9.89 18.94 -13.53
CA SER A 502 8.96 18.81 -12.40
C SER A 502 8.72 20.13 -11.64
N LYS A 503 9.56 21.15 -11.81
CA LYS A 503 9.36 22.47 -11.18
C LYS A 503 8.38 23.33 -11.96
N THR A 504 8.50 23.33 -13.29
CA THR A 504 7.62 24.09 -14.18
C THR A 504 6.42 23.28 -14.68
N LYS A 505 6.42 21.96 -14.43
CA LYS A 505 5.44 20.97 -14.90
C LYS A 505 5.36 20.87 -16.44
N LEU A 506 6.38 21.30 -17.16
CA LEU A 506 6.37 21.36 -18.63
C LEU A 506 7.01 20.11 -19.25
N PHE A 507 6.33 19.53 -20.24
CA PHE A 507 6.94 18.64 -21.23
C PHE A 507 7.48 19.47 -22.40
N SER A 508 8.78 19.39 -22.64
CA SER A 508 9.51 20.17 -23.65
C SER A 508 10.27 19.29 -24.64
N ASN A 509 10.41 19.74 -25.89
CA ASN A 509 11.33 19.11 -26.84
C ASN A 509 12.70 19.81 -26.77
N PRO A 510 13.76 19.18 -26.22
CA PRO A 510 15.08 19.82 -26.08
C PRO A 510 15.77 20.09 -27.42
N SER A 511 15.43 19.36 -28.48
CA SER A 511 15.96 19.56 -29.83
C SER A 511 15.28 20.72 -30.58
N LYS A 512 14.30 21.40 -29.97
CA LYS A 512 13.61 22.57 -30.53
C LYS A 512 13.59 23.70 -29.50
N LYS A 513 14.19 24.86 -29.85
CA LYS A 513 14.24 26.00 -28.92
C LYS A 513 12.84 26.38 -28.43
N ASN A 514 12.63 26.25 -27.11
CA ASN A 514 11.46 26.72 -26.36
C ASN A 514 10.11 26.13 -26.81
N ARG A 515 10.02 24.84 -27.14
CA ARG A 515 8.77 24.16 -27.54
C ARG A 515 8.24 23.22 -26.46
N CYS A 516 6.98 23.40 -26.07
CA CYS A 516 6.28 22.61 -25.05
C CYS A 516 4.93 22.08 -25.55
N ILE A 517 4.41 21.07 -24.86
CA ILE A 517 3.05 20.57 -25.06
C ILE A 517 2.04 21.60 -24.56
N SER A 518 0.94 21.78 -25.30
CA SER A 518 -0.20 22.60 -24.92
C SER A 518 -1.50 21.89 -25.33
N HIS A 519 -2.43 21.77 -24.39
CA HIS A 519 -3.78 21.27 -24.65
C HIS A 519 -4.75 22.41 -24.91
N ASN A 520 -5.71 22.24 -25.83
CA ASN A 520 -6.57 23.37 -26.24
C ASN A 520 -7.89 23.49 -25.44
N GLY A 521 -8.03 22.77 -24.33
CA GLY A 521 -9.21 22.78 -23.44
C GLY A 521 -10.44 22.04 -24.00
N ASN A 522 -10.58 22.02 -25.32
CA ASN A 522 -11.50 21.17 -26.06
C ASN A 522 -10.80 19.89 -26.53
N THR A 523 -11.59 18.91 -26.98
CA THR A 523 -11.22 17.62 -27.61
C THR A 523 -10.37 17.72 -28.89
N GLY A 524 -9.85 18.90 -29.23
CA GLY A 524 -8.90 19.08 -30.33
C GLY A 524 -7.51 18.56 -29.98
N SER A 525 -6.74 18.20 -31.01
CA SER A 525 -5.41 17.62 -30.84
C SER A 525 -4.43 18.55 -30.11
N ASN A 526 -3.66 17.96 -29.20
CA ASN A 526 -2.60 18.64 -28.43
C ASN A 526 -1.51 19.17 -29.37
N LYS A 527 -0.97 20.37 -29.11
CA LYS A 527 -0.08 21.11 -30.04
C LYS A 527 1.25 21.51 -29.43
N GLY A 528 2.29 21.52 -30.25
CA GLY A 528 3.61 22.05 -29.88
C GLY A 528 3.61 23.58 -29.92
N LEU A 529 3.50 24.26 -28.78
CA LEU A 529 3.54 25.72 -28.67
C LEU A 529 4.84 26.22 -28.03
N LYS A 530 5.02 27.55 -27.96
CA LYS A 530 6.12 28.13 -27.17
C LYS A 530 5.86 27.87 -25.69
N CYS A 531 6.88 27.42 -24.96
CA CYS A 531 6.79 27.18 -23.51
C CYS A 531 6.45 28.46 -22.75
N LYS A 532 5.53 28.35 -21.79
CA LYS A 532 5.08 29.41 -20.87
C LYS A 532 4.90 28.81 -19.48
N VAL A 533 5.75 29.16 -18.53
CA VAL A 533 5.78 28.54 -17.19
C VAL A 533 4.44 28.66 -16.43
N ASN A 534 3.69 29.75 -16.63
CA ASN A 534 2.42 30.01 -15.94
C ASN A 534 1.17 29.67 -16.79
N ALA A 535 1.34 29.00 -17.93
CA ALA A 535 0.22 28.62 -18.79
C ALA A 535 -0.33 27.26 -18.32
N LEU A 536 -1.49 27.29 -17.66
CA LEU A 536 -2.15 26.09 -17.13
C LEU A 536 -2.43 25.02 -18.21
N ASP A 537 -2.59 25.44 -19.47
CA ASP A 537 -2.75 24.56 -20.63
C ASP A 537 -1.49 23.80 -21.05
N GLN A 538 -0.33 24.15 -20.47
CA GLN A 538 0.98 23.54 -20.75
C GLN A 538 1.56 22.77 -19.56
N GLN A 539 0.92 22.85 -18.39
CA GLN A 539 1.38 22.21 -17.16
C GLN A 539 0.75 20.82 -17.00
N PHE A 540 1.60 19.82 -16.80
CA PHE A 540 1.22 18.43 -16.64
C PHE A 540 1.94 17.76 -15.45
N GLU A 541 1.27 16.84 -14.79
CA GLU A 541 1.80 15.94 -13.78
C GLU A 541 2.01 14.54 -14.36
N ILE A 542 3.08 13.89 -13.89
CA ILE A 542 3.31 12.47 -14.10
C ILE A 542 2.56 11.72 -12.99
N ALA A 543 1.46 11.06 -13.33
CA ALA A 543 0.68 10.24 -12.42
C ALA A 543 1.03 8.76 -12.58
N GLN A 544 1.05 7.99 -11.48
CA GLN A 544 1.17 6.53 -11.55
C GLN A 544 -0.24 5.93 -11.79
N PRO A 545 -0.36 4.83 -12.56
CA PRO A 545 -1.67 4.28 -12.97
C PRO A 545 -2.56 3.87 -11.79
N ASN A 546 -1.93 3.41 -10.71
CA ASN A 546 -2.58 2.99 -9.47
C ASN A 546 -2.83 4.12 -8.46
N ASN A 547 -2.31 5.35 -8.70
CA ASN A 547 -2.41 6.48 -7.77
C ASN A 547 -3.15 7.70 -8.38
N VAL A 548 -4.13 7.46 -9.28
CA VAL A 548 -4.97 8.54 -9.83
C VAL A 548 -5.71 9.31 -8.71
N ALA A 549 -5.94 8.67 -7.55
CA ALA A 549 -6.53 9.27 -6.35
C ALA A 549 -5.59 10.14 -5.49
N ALA A 550 -4.27 10.19 -5.76
CA ALA A 550 -3.28 10.74 -4.81
C ALA A 550 -2.65 12.09 -5.23
N SER A 551 -3.34 13.19 -4.87
CA SER A 551 -2.76 14.52 -4.56
C SER A 551 -2.29 15.42 -5.74
N PRO A 552 -2.20 16.77 -5.57
CA PRO A 552 -2.82 17.67 -4.59
C PRO A 552 -3.81 18.71 -5.23
N THR A 553 -4.42 19.54 -4.37
CA THR A 553 -5.17 20.80 -4.66
C THR A 553 -6.57 20.77 -5.30
N TYR A 554 -7.31 19.66 -5.30
CA TYR A 554 -8.77 19.71 -5.52
C TYR A 554 -9.54 18.95 -4.44
N THR A 555 -10.20 19.70 -3.54
CA THR A 555 -11.01 19.18 -2.43
C THR A 555 -12.39 18.75 -2.91
N VAL A 556 -12.47 17.66 -3.67
CA VAL A 556 -13.75 16.98 -3.92
C VAL A 556 -14.25 16.43 -2.57
N PRO A 557 -15.43 16.82 -2.05
CA PRO A 557 -15.85 16.44 -0.70
C PRO A 557 -15.94 14.91 -0.53
N ALA A 558 -15.53 14.40 0.64
CA ALA A 558 -15.39 12.95 0.89
C ALA A 558 -16.68 12.14 0.60
N ALA A 559 -17.86 12.76 0.74
CA ALA A 559 -19.14 12.17 0.35
C ALA A 559 -19.17 11.70 -1.12
N LEU A 560 -18.57 12.46 -2.04
CA LEU A 560 -18.56 12.13 -3.48
C LEU A 560 -17.69 10.93 -3.84
N PHE A 561 -16.89 10.38 -2.91
CA PHE A 561 -16.09 9.17 -3.12
C PHE A 561 -16.66 7.91 -2.46
N ALA A 562 -17.61 8.06 -1.54
CA ALA A 562 -18.08 6.95 -0.69
C ALA A 562 -19.29 6.18 -1.26
N GLY A 563 -19.73 6.47 -2.49
CA GLY A 563 -21.02 6.00 -3.00
C GLY A 563 -22.22 6.55 -2.20
N GLN A 564 -22.01 7.66 -1.47
CA GLN A 564 -23.00 8.29 -0.62
C GLN A 564 -24.13 8.90 -1.46
N GLU A 565 -25.37 8.74 -1.01
CA GLU A 565 -26.52 9.45 -1.58
C GLU A 565 -26.40 10.96 -1.31
N ILE A 566 -26.48 11.75 -2.39
CA ILE A 566 -26.34 13.21 -2.38
C ILE A 566 -27.56 13.92 -2.96
N MET A 567 -27.68 15.20 -2.60
CA MET A 567 -28.63 16.16 -3.18
C MET A 567 -27.88 17.42 -3.62
N LEU A 568 -28.33 18.06 -4.70
CA LEU A 568 -27.77 19.30 -5.24
C LEU A 568 -28.71 20.49 -4.94
N GLU A 569 -28.35 21.30 -3.95
CA GLU A 569 -29.07 22.54 -3.59
C GLU A 569 -28.54 23.73 -4.40
N LEU A 570 -29.41 24.54 -4.99
CA LEU A 570 -29.00 25.71 -5.76
C LEU A 570 -28.44 26.82 -4.86
N ALA A 571 -27.19 27.21 -5.09
CA ALA A 571 -26.44 28.06 -4.18
C ALA A 571 -26.95 29.52 -4.22
N GLY A 572 -27.66 29.91 -3.16
CA GLY A 572 -28.27 31.25 -3.05
C GLY A 572 -29.80 31.23 -3.28
N LYS A 573 -30.36 30.09 -3.68
CA LYS A 573 -31.79 29.88 -3.88
C LYS A 573 -32.31 28.95 -2.78
N LYS A 574 -32.59 29.53 -1.62
CA LYS A 574 -32.83 28.81 -0.36
C LYS A 574 -33.95 27.77 -0.51
N GLY A 575 -33.62 26.50 -0.26
CA GLY A 575 -34.61 25.40 -0.27
C GLY A 575 -35.06 24.96 -1.66
N LEU A 576 -34.31 25.28 -2.70
CA LEU A 576 -34.52 24.77 -4.06
C LEU A 576 -33.38 23.83 -4.47
N CYS A 577 -33.74 22.69 -5.05
CA CYS A 577 -32.86 21.58 -5.38
C CYS A 577 -33.09 21.07 -6.81
N VAL A 578 -32.06 20.45 -7.38
CA VAL A 578 -32.15 19.72 -8.66
C VAL A 578 -33.03 18.49 -8.49
N ASP A 579 -33.94 18.27 -9.44
CA ASP A 579 -34.95 17.22 -9.46
C ASP A 579 -34.95 16.60 -10.88
N ASP A 580 -34.89 15.26 -11.00
CA ASP A 580 -34.76 14.56 -12.30
C ASP A 580 -36.03 14.64 -13.19
N GLY A 581 -37.12 15.21 -12.66
CA GLY A 581 -38.38 15.42 -13.36
C GLY A 581 -39.39 14.29 -13.14
N GLY A 582 -38.99 13.17 -12.54
CA GLY A 582 -39.89 12.12 -12.06
C GLY A 582 -40.18 10.97 -13.03
N GLU A 583 -40.10 11.21 -14.33
CA GLU A 583 -40.36 10.18 -15.36
C GLU A 583 -39.36 9.02 -15.29
N SER A 584 -39.80 7.80 -15.65
CA SER A 584 -38.97 6.59 -15.71
C SER A 584 -38.28 6.37 -17.05
N ASP A 585 -38.77 7.00 -18.10
CA ASP A 585 -38.44 6.67 -19.48
C ASP A 585 -37.38 7.64 -20.04
N ASP A 586 -36.44 7.09 -20.80
CA ASP A 586 -35.15 7.70 -21.15
C ASP A 586 -35.24 9.00 -21.96
N ALA A 587 -36.36 9.28 -22.62
CA ALA A 587 -36.55 10.47 -23.46
C ALA A 587 -37.49 11.56 -22.92
N ILE A 588 -38.13 11.35 -21.76
CA ILE A 588 -39.19 12.25 -21.23
C ILE A 588 -38.70 13.09 -20.04
N THR A 589 -37.67 12.63 -19.34
CA THR A 589 -37.08 13.34 -18.19
C THR A 589 -36.58 14.75 -18.58
N GLN A 590 -37.07 15.76 -17.88
CA GLN A 590 -36.53 17.13 -17.94
C GLN A 590 -36.02 17.52 -16.57
N VAL A 591 -34.72 17.75 -16.46
CA VAL A 591 -34.11 18.18 -15.21
C VAL A 591 -34.69 19.53 -14.83
N THR A 592 -35.26 19.59 -13.64
CA THR A 592 -35.99 20.74 -13.14
C THR A 592 -35.50 21.15 -11.75
N MET A 593 -35.94 22.31 -11.30
CA MET A 593 -35.71 22.80 -9.95
C MET A 593 -36.99 22.63 -9.15
N ASN A 594 -36.91 22.05 -7.97
CA ASN A 594 -38.07 21.83 -7.12
C ASN A 594 -37.73 22.18 -5.65
N THR A 595 -38.72 22.21 -4.76
CA THR A 595 -38.45 22.37 -3.33
C THR A 595 -37.67 21.16 -2.83
N CYS A 596 -36.59 21.40 -2.05
CA CYS A 596 -35.76 20.35 -1.49
C CYS A 596 -36.56 19.46 -0.52
N ASP A 597 -36.59 18.16 -0.76
CA ASP A 597 -37.33 17.17 0.02
C ASP A 597 -36.44 15.93 0.29
N VAL A 598 -36.33 15.54 1.57
CA VAL A 598 -35.57 14.36 2.03
C VAL A 598 -36.18 13.03 1.59
N SER A 599 -37.47 13.03 1.25
CA SER A 599 -38.23 11.85 0.85
C SER A 599 -38.41 11.71 -0.66
N ASN A 600 -38.17 12.78 -1.43
CA ASN A 600 -38.38 12.78 -2.88
C ASN A 600 -37.28 11.97 -3.59
N PRO A 601 -37.60 10.81 -4.20
CA PRO A 601 -36.60 9.95 -4.86
C PRO A 601 -35.87 10.63 -6.02
N ASN A 602 -36.49 11.62 -6.66
CA ASN A 602 -36.00 12.29 -7.87
C ASN A 602 -34.93 13.36 -7.59
N GLN A 603 -34.67 13.65 -6.31
CA GLN A 603 -33.65 14.63 -5.87
C GLN A 603 -32.43 13.95 -5.24
N VAL A 604 -32.36 12.61 -5.30
CA VAL A 604 -31.31 11.79 -4.72
C VAL A 604 -30.42 11.25 -5.84
N PHE A 605 -29.15 11.60 -5.80
CA PHE A 605 -28.17 11.23 -6.83
C PHE A 605 -27.00 10.44 -6.24
N LEU A 606 -26.29 9.73 -7.11
CA LEU A 606 -25.01 9.10 -6.87
C LEU A 606 -24.01 9.69 -7.85
N TYR A 607 -22.86 10.12 -7.36
CA TYR A 607 -21.76 10.63 -8.19
C TYR A 607 -20.66 9.58 -8.30
N ASP A 608 -20.18 9.34 -9.51
CA ASP A 608 -19.00 8.53 -9.75
C ASP A 608 -17.81 9.45 -10.10
N PRO A 609 -16.80 9.57 -9.22
CA PRO A 609 -15.65 10.45 -9.42
C PRO A 609 -14.63 9.91 -10.44
N PHE A 610 -14.79 8.68 -10.93
CA PHE A 610 -13.91 8.08 -11.94
C PHE A 610 -14.48 8.22 -13.35
N THR A 611 -15.79 8.05 -13.53
CA THR A 611 -16.47 8.26 -14.83
C THR A 611 -16.99 9.69 -15.00
N PHE A 612 -17.11 10.45 -13.92
CA PHE A 612 -17.80 11.73 -13.81
C PHE A 612 -19.31 11.66 -14.10
N GLN A 613 -19.92 10.48 -14.04
CA GLN A 613 -21.37 10.34 -14.20
C GLN A 613 -22.12 10.76 -12.91
N LEU A 614 -23.21 11.50 -13.09
CA LEU A 614 -24.19 11.78 -12.04
C LEU A 614 -25.45 10.94 -12.32
N ARG A 615 -25.65 9.89 -11.55
CA ARG A 615 -26.73 8.89 -11.70
C ARG A 615 -27.88 9.17 -10.73
N SER A 616 -29.12 8.89 -11.12
CA SER A 616 -30.26 8.90 -10.18
C SER A 616 -30.14 7.73 -9.21
N ALA A 617 -30.18 7.99 -7.90
CA ALA A 617 -30.03 6.95 -6.86
C ALA A 617 -31.25 5.99 -6.79
N ARG A 618 -32.28 6.27 -7.59
CA ARG A 618 -33.55 5.51 -7.64
C ARG A 618 -33.88 5.01 -9.04
N LYS A 619 -33.22 5.54 -10.08
CA LYS A 619 -33.25 5.07 -11.47
C LYS A 619 -31.81 4.77 -11.90
N PRO A 620 -31.22 3.64 -11.45
CA PRO A 620 -29.77 3.43 -11.53
C PRO A 620 -29.24 3.28 -12.97
N ASP A 621 -30.09 2.97 -13.93
CA ASP A 621 -29.70 2.91 -15.35
C ASP A 621 -29.70 4.30 -16.02
N LEU A 622 -30.10 5.36 -15.32
CA LEU A 622 -30.20 6.72 -15.85
C LEU A 622 -29.17 7.69 -15.23
N CYS A 623 -28.44 8.36 -16.10
CA CYS A 623 -27.41 9.35 -15.82
C CYS A 623 -27.80 10.71 -16.41
N LEU A 624 -27.39 11.79 -15.74
CA LEU A 624 -27.49 13.15 -16.26
C LEU A 624 -26.84 13.20 -17.65
N ASP A 625 -27.49 13.88 -18.59
CA ASP A 625 -27.08 14.00 -19.98
C ASP A 625 -27.38 15.44 -20.47
N ASP A 626 -26.43 16.06 -21.15
CA ASP A 626 -26.56 17.45 -21.63
C ASP A 626 -27.32 17.62 -22.96
N GLY A 627 -27.85 16.52 -23.53
CA GLY A 627 -28.62 16.52 -24.76
C GLY A 627 -27.79 16.53 -26.05
N GLY A 628 -26.49 16.19 -25.99
CA GLY A 628 -25.63 16.17 -27.19
C GLY A 628 -25.14 17.55 -27.64
N VAL A 629 -25.38 18.58 -26.82
CA VAL A 629 -25.15 19.99 -27.14
C VAL A 629 -23.66 20.28 -27.29
N VAL A 630 -23.25 21.00 -28.35
CA VAL A 630 -21.83 21.34 -28.62
C VAL A 630 -21.50 22.83 -28.37
N TYR A 631 -22.52 23.67 -28.19
CA TYR A 631 -22.42 25.12 -27.93
C TYR A 631 -23.46 25.55 -26.90
N GLY A 632 -23.09 26.46 -25.98
CA GLY A 632 -23.96 26.88 -24.90
C GLY A 632 -25.31 27.47 -25.34
N GLN A 633 -26.31 27.38 -24.46
CA GLN A 633 -27.69 27.86 -24.57
C GLN A 633 -28.62 27.09 -25.53
N LEU A 634 -28.12 26.06 -26.22
CA LEU A 634 -28.94 25.09 -26.94
C LEU A 634 -29.21 23.86 -26.07
N GLY A 635 -30.33 23.16 -26.33
CA GLY A 635 -30.72 21.95 -25.61
C GLY A 635 -31.12 22.15 -24.14
N PHE A 636 -31.29 21.03 -23.42
CA PHE A 636 -31.69 20.95 -22.02
C PHE A 636 -31.05 19.72 -21.37
N TYR A 637 -30.85 19.77 -20.06
CA TYR A 637 -30.45 18.59 -19.31
C TYR A 637 -31.61 17.60 -19.15
N LYS A 638 -31.29 16.32 -19.36
CA LYS A 638 -32.20 15.17 -19.21
C LYS A 638 -31.48 14.05 -18.43
N PHE A 639 -32.19 12.97 -18.14
CA PHE A 639 -31.62 11.73 -17.64
C PHE A 639 -31.76 10.63 -18.70
N TRP A 640 -30.63 10.11 -19.19
CA TRP A 640 -30.54 9.13 -20.28
C TRP A 640 -29.83 7.86 -19.81
N HIS A 641 -29.95 6.76 -20.57
CA HIS A 641 -29.22 5.52 -20.28
C HIS A 641 -27.71 5.75 -20.05
N CYS A 642 -27.20 5.32 -18.91
CA CYS A 642 -25.80 5.49 -18.50
C CYS A 642 -24.83 4.77 -19.45
N ASP A 643 -24.04 5.53 -20.22
CA ASP A 643 -22.87 5.04 -20.94
C ASP A 643 -21.63 5.81 -20.46
N PRO A 644 -20.66 5.16 -19.77
CA PRO A 644 -19.46 5.85 -19.30
C PRO A 644 -18.59 6.40 -20.45
N ASN A 645 -18.80 5.98 -21.69
CA ASN A 645 -18.12 6.49 -22.88
C ASN A 645 -18.80 7.72 -23.48
N ASP A 646 -20.07 8.01 -23.14
CA ASP A 646 -20.75 9.18 -23.68
C ASP A 646 -20.19 10.48 -23.07
N HIS A 647 -19.68 11.35 -23.94
CA HIS A 647 -19.20 12.69 -23.58
C HIS A 647 -20.31 13.57 -22.99
N ASN A 648 -21.56 13.31 -23.33
CA ASN A 648 -22.73 14.09 -22.90
C ASN A 648 -23.06 13.87 -21.42
N GLN A 649 -22.55 12.79 -20.82
CA GLN A 649 -22.89 12.32 -19.47
C GLN A 649 -21.79 12.54 -18.42
N ARG A 650 -20.69 13.21 -18.80
CA ARG A 650 -19.54 13.45 -17.94
C ARG A 650 -19.58 14.85 -17.35
N PHE A 651 -19.63 14.94 -16.02
CA PHE A 651 -19.80 16.17 -15.27
C PHE A 651 -18.82 16.25 -14.10
N PHE A 652 -17.79 17.08 -14.23
CA PHE A 652 -16.87 17.36 -13.14
C PHE A 652 -17.50 18.34 -12.15
N TYR A 653 -17.45 18.03 -10.85
CA TYR A 653 -17.82 18.95 -9.78
C TYR A 653 -16.60 19.69 -9.21
N ASP A 654 -16.57 21.01 -9.37
CA ASP A 654 -15.55 21.89 -8.77
C ASP A 654 -16.10 22.49 -7.47
N SER A 655 -15.65 21.99 -6.32
CA SER A 655 -16.10 22.48 -5.00
C SER A 655 -15.65 23.91 -4.68
N SER A 656 -14.59 24.42 -5.33
CA SER A 656 -14.12 25.79 -5.11
C SER A 656 -15.04 26.82 -5.76
N THR A 657 -15.69 26.45 -6.87
CA THR A 657 -16.66 27.29 -7.58
C THR A 657 -18.12 26.86 -7.40
N LEU A 658 -18.35 25.68 -6.83
CA LEU A 658 -19.64 24.98 -6.73
C LEU A 658 -20.24 24.62 -8.10
N MET A 659 -19.42 24.51 -9.14
CA MET A 659 -19.89 24.30 -10.52
C MET A 659 -19.90 22.83 -10.93
N LEU A 660 -20.93 22.45 -11.67
CA LEU A 660 -21.00 21.17 -12.38
C LEU A 660 -20.73 21.43 -13.86
N ALA A 661 -19.61 20.95 -14.40
CA ALA A 661 -19.12 21.30 -15.74
C ALA A 661 -18.81 20.06 -16.60
N ASN A 662 -19.22 20.06 -17.87
CA ASN A 662 -18.82 19.01 -18.81
C ASN A 662 -17.39 19.26 -19.33
N PRO A 663 -16.39 18.44 -18.95
CA PRO A 663 -15.00 18.65 -19.35
C PRO A 663 -14.75 18.28 -20.83
N MET A 664 -15.63 17.49 -21.45
CA MET A 664 -15.49 17.03 -22.84
C MET A 664 -15.93 18.08 -23.86
N LYS A 665 -16.57 19.17 -23.43
CA LYS A 665 -17.26 20.14 -24.30
C LYS A 665 -16.87 21.59 -24.07
N GLY A 666 -15.59 21.83 -23.76
CA GLY A 666 -15.10 23.19 -23.56
C GLY A 666 -15.70 23.88 -22.34
N MET A 667 -16.01 23.09 -21.30
CA MET A 667 -16.54 23.57 -20.03
C MET A 667 -17.91 24.25 -20.18
N LEU A 668 -18.89 23.50 -20.69
CA LEU A 668 -20.29 23.88 -20.50
C LEU A 668 -20.71 23.50 -19.08
N CYS A 669 -21.01 24.53 -18.28
CA CYS A 669 -21.56 24.41 -16.95
C CYS A 669 -23.08 24.21 -16.98
N MET A 670 -23.58 23.47 -15.99
CA MET A 670 -25.00 23.40 -15.70
C MET A 670 -25.50 24.77 -15.23
N ASP A 671 -26.47 25.35 -15.94
CA ASP A 671 -27.04 26.66 -15.65
C ASP A 671 -28.55 26.52 -15.48
N ASP A 672 -29.11 27.00 -14.36
CA ASP A 672 -30.55 26.87 -14.06
C ASP A 672 -31.43 27.90 -14.79
N GLY A 673 -30.83 28.83 -15.54
CA GLY A 673 -31.52 29.86 -16.30
C GLY A 673 -32.07 31.02 -15.46
N GLY A 674 -31.74 31.10 -14.16
CA GLY A 674 -32.16 32.23 -13.31
C GLY A 674 -33.52 32.07 -12.64
N GLY A 675 -34.15 30.89 -12.70
CA GLY A 675 -35.38 30.61 -11.98
C GLY A 675 -35.25 30.89 -10.47
N THR A 676 -36.32 31.36 -9.82
CA THR A 676 -36.33 31.70 -8.38
C THR A 676 -37.36 30.94 -7.55
N ARG A 677 -38.11 30.02 -8.19
CA ARG A 677 -39.17 29.20 -7.58
C ARG A 677 -39.17 27.81 -8.21
N ALA A 678 -39.78 26.83 -7.54
CA ALA A 678 -39.96 25.50 -8.09
C ALA A 678 -40.60 25.54 -9.50
N LYS A 679 -40.13 24.67 -10.39
CA LYS A 679 -40.48 24.52 -11.81
C LYS A 679 -40.21 25.74 -12.71
N ALA A 680 -39.55 26.80 -12.19
CA ALA A 680 -39.21 28.00 -12.96
C ALA A 680 -37.79 28.01 -13.54
N SER A 681 -37.00 26.93 -13.36
CA SER A 681 -35.67 26.77 -13.96
C SER A 681 -35.75 26.30 -15.40
N THR A 682 -34.80 26.71 -16.24
CA THR A 682 -34.51 26.04 -17.51
C THR A 682 -33.08 25.52 -17.45
N PHE A 683 -32.90 24.29 -16.97
CA PHE A 683 -31.57 23.70 -16.88
C PHE A 683 -30.98 23.48 -18.26
N ARG A 684 -29.94 24.26 -18.61
CA ARG A 684 -29.28 24.23 -19.91
C ARG A 684 -27.77 24.28 -19.80
N PRO A 685 -27.03 23.66 -20.72
CA PRO A 685 -25.58 23.83 -20.81
C PRO A 685 -25.25 25.27 -21.21
N ASN A 686 -24.42 25.97 -20.45
CA ASN A 686 -23.98 27.34 -20.73
C ASN A 686 -22.48 27.48 -20.48
N PHE A 687 -21.82 28.52 -20.99
CA PHE A 687 -20.40 28.74 -20.68
C PHE A 687 -20.19 28.97 -19.18
N CYS A 688 -19.21 28.29 -18.58
CA CYS A 688 -18.87 28.45 -17.16
C CYS A 688 -18.42 29.90 -16.86
N ASP A 689 -19.23 30.63 -16.09
CA ASP A 689 -18.94 31.99 -15.62
C ASP A 689 -18.75 32.01 -14.10
N GLY A 690 -17.52 32.33 -13.66
CA GLY A 690 -17.15 32.48 -12.26
C GLY A 690 -17.99 33.47 -11.45
N GLN A 691 -18.71 34.39 -12.09
CA GLN A 691 -19.61 35.35 -11.42
C GLN A 691 -21.09 34.91 -11.43
N SER A 692 -21.47 33.93 -12.26
CA SER A 692 -22.84 33.45 -12.32
C SER A 692 -23.24 32.74 -11.02
N LEU A 693 -24.37 33.17 -10.43
CA LEU A 693 -25.01 32.49 -9.30
C LEU A 693 -25.92 31.33 -9.77
N ASN A 694 -26.30 31.30 -11.05
CA ASN A 694 -27.19 30.31 -11.63
C ASN A 694 -26.48 28.97 -11.97
N GLN A 695 -25.15 28.96 -11.87
CA GLN A 695 -24.29 27.81 -12.19
C GLN A 695 -23.69 27.14 -10.94
N ARG A 696 -24.26 27.40 -9.76
CA ARG A 696 -23.65 27.03 -8.47
C ARG A 696 -24.56 26.10 -7.67
N PHE A 697 -24.01 24.96 -7.26
CA PHE A 697 -24.73 23.86 -6.61
C PHE A 697 -23.96 23.38 -5.38
N ARG A 698 -24.61 23.38 -4.22
CA ARG A 698 -24.06 22.81 -2.98
C ARG A 698 -24.44 21.34 -2.90
N VAL A 699 -23.44 20.48 -2.75
CA VAL A 699 -23.67 19.07 -2.44
C VAL A 699 -24.11 18.95 -0.98
N ARG A 700 -25.15 18.17 -0.74
CA ARG A 700 -25.61 17.73 0.58
C ARG A 700 -25.52 16.21 0.67
N LYS A 701 -25.11 15.67 1.82
CA LYS A 701 -25.07 14.21 2.10
C LYS A 701 -26.34 13.77 2.86
N LEU A 702 -26.91 12.62 2.50
CA LEU A 702 -28.05 12.06 3.20
C LEU A 702 -27.62 11.42 4.52
N LEU A 703 -28.13 11.94 5.63
CA LEU A 703 -28.09 11.27 6.92
C LEU A 703 -29.37 10.42 7.05
N LYS A 704 -29.21 9.10 7.10
CA LYS A 704 -30.32 8.18 7.36
C LYS A 704 -30.79 8.34 8.81
N GLY A 705 -32.11 8.37 9.01
CA GLY A 705 -32.67 8.49 10.36
C GLY A 705 -32.39 7.26 11.21
N ASP A 706 -32.13 7.48 12.49
CA ASP A 706 -31.76 6.46 13.50
C ASP A 706 -32.95 5.97 14.35
N GLY A 707 -34.17 6.38 13.98
CA GLY A 707 -35.41 6.13 14.73
C GLY A 707 -35.72 7.20 15.78
N THR A 708 -34.74 8.02 16.18
CA THR A 708 -34.94 9.20 17.05
C THR A 708 -34.90 10.51 16.27
N ASN A 709 -34.07 10.59 15.23
CA ASN A 709 -33.97 11.70 14.30
C ASN A 709 -34.53 11.32 12.92
N PRO A 710 -35.34 12.17 12.26
CA PRO A 710 -35.75 11.95 10.89
C PRO A 710 -34.55 12.08 9.93
N ALA A 711 -34.65 11.44 8.76
CA ALA A 711 -33.63 11.55 7.73
C ALA A 711 -33.45 13.03 7.29
N SER A 712 -32.20 13.46 7.08
CA SER A 712 -31.88 14.87 6.84
C SER A 712 -30.68 15.07 5.91
N TRP A 713 -30.62 16.24 5.29
CA TRP A 713 -29.54 16.65 4.38
C TRP A 713 -28.50 17.51 5.11
N ALA A 714 -27.28 17.00 5.26
CA ALA A 714 -26.16 17.73 5.88
C ALA A 714 -25.23 18.35 4.81
N PRO A 715 -24.52 19.46 5.12
CA PRO A 715 -23.38 19.89 4.30
C PRO A 715 -22.33 18.78 4.15
N THR A 716 -21.62 18.75 3.03
CA THR A 716 -20.51 17.80 2.82
C THR A 716 -19.19 18.23 3.43
N ASP A 717 -19.06 19.50 3.80
CA ASP A 717 -17.80 20.09 4.23
C ASP A 717 -17.73 20.14 5.76
N ASP A 718 -16.74 19.50 6.37
CA ASP A 718 -16.46 19.60 7.81
C ASP A 718 -15.80 20.95 8.19
N SER A 719 -16.06 22.01 7.41
CA SER A 719 -15.66 23.37 7.75
C SER A 719 -16.57 23.90 8.87
N ASN A 720 -16.03 23.79 10.08
CA ASN A 720 -16.58 24.28 11.35
C ASN A 720 -17.46 25.55 11.19
N PRO A 721 -18.73 25.54 11.65
CA PRO A 721 -19.63 26.70 11.55
C PRO A 721 -19.13 27.99 12.23
N ALA A 722 -18.08 27.91 13.06
CA ALA A 722 -17.56 29.01 13.87
C ALA A 722 -16.93 30.19 13.11
N THR A 723 -16.72 30.13 11.79
CA THR A 723 -16.09 31.23 11.01
C THR A 723 -17.06 32.10 10.22
N ARG A 724 -18.38 31.89 10.33
CA ARG A 724 -19.39 32.87 9.86
C ARG A 724 -19.92 33.72 11.01
N ASN A 725 -19.08 34.62 11.51
CA ASN A 725 -19.56 35.88 12.08
C ASN A 725 -18.50 36.99 11.97
N THR A 726 -18.99 38.23 11.92
CA THR A 726 -18.24 39.50 11.95
C THR A 726 -17.18 39.76 10.87
N THR A 727 -17.62 40.17 9.68
CA THR A 727 -17.18 41.46 9.07
C THR A 727 -18.23 41.92 8.05
N GLY A 728 -19.02 42.94 8.41
CA GLY A 728 -20.01 43.52 7.50
C GLY A 728 -21.26 44.08 8.17
N GLN A 729 -21.11 45.14 8.98
CA GLN A 729 -22.03 46.29 9.06
C GLN A 729 -21.61 47.28 10.15
N SER A 730 -20.89 48.33 9.73
CA SER A 730 -21.09 49.73 10.14
C SER A 730 -20.51 50.61 9.04
#